data_AF-A0A136KXI7-F1
#
_entry.id   AF-A0A136KXI7-F1
#
_cell.length_a   1.000
_cell.length_b   1.000
_cell.length_c   1.000
_cell.angle_alpha   90.00
_cell.angle_beta   90.00
_cell.angle_gamma   90.00
#
_symmetry.space_group_name_H-M   'P 1'
#
loop_
_entity.id
_entity.type
_entity.pdbx_description
1 polymer ?
#
loop_
_entity_poly.entity_id
_entity_poly.type
_entity_poly.pdbx_seq_one_letter_code
_entity_poly.pdbx_strand_id
1 'polypeptide(L)'
;MGYQHKKTFDASATALAFPLGGIGTGNVSLGARGELRDWEIFNAPAKRNMLPNTFFAIRVQAGDQAPVLRVLEGALVPPFNLSHGYHPSQNGGLPRFANVQFCGEYPFAHVELDDPNIPVRVALEAYTPFIPLNPEDSGIPCASLTYSVTNISDQPLAMTLVGSLCNAVGGVQFDPFMNIARSKQGKTRNQYRNEAAVRGIFMDASGIAADDFMFGSMGLVTTHENVTVKPQWLRSGWWDFLQEFWDDLANDGLLTDLDYEVESPDGRPDTGSLGIVDTLQPGETRAYPFWITWHFPNRHNSWHGPQTVKPGARPTIRNHYATRFADAWEVATYVVSEQPRLYADTQKFHNALFNSTLPDYVLDTISANIVPMRSNTCFWLEDGRFYGWEGCFDTGGSCAGTCTHVWSYAYSLAFLFPSLEREMRRIEFQIETEDDGYMTFRNLKSLGETFVWTWADQPKAEPAVDGQMGSVLRAYREWQLSGDRVWLESIWPAVKRALDFAGAHWDTDHDFVLDGKQHNTYDIEFYGPNPLSNIYYMAALRAVEEMAKALGEPEVAERCHQAFEASASKFDALCWNGEYYNQYLEDVDAYKYQHGQGCLSDQLLGQLHAHALGLGDLLPREHIRTAIKRIFDYNYLVGFQNHSNCQRTYVLNDESGLLLCTWPHGGRPTFPFVYSDEVWTGVEYHVAAELIYNGWLQDALQIIKSVQARHDGVRRSRWDEVECGHHYARTMSSWTVLLALSGQHGDVHQGTLSFNPVIDASSDPNLFTCFWSNGRAWGRYRQSRDSAGNWTPEIEVLGGSLEGVTVSACGKSWVADAVGSPA
;
A
#
# COMPACT_ATOMS: atom_id res chain seq x y z
N MET A 1 25.60 5.98 -8.18
CA MET A 1 25.71 6.17 -6.71
C MET A 1 25.60 4.80 -6.09
N GLY A 2 26.57 4.39 -5.26
CA GLY A 2 26.63 3.04 -4.72
C GLY A 2 25.62 2.87 -3.58
N TYR A 3 24.56 2.10 -3.83
CA TYR A 3 23.60 1.69 -2.82
C TYR A 3 24.22 0.59 -1.94
N GLN A 4 24.93 0.97 -0.87
CA GLN A 4 25.82 0.07 -0.12
C GLN A 4 25.12 -0.95 0.82
N HIS A 5 23.79 -0.91 0.98
CA HIS A 5 23.08 -1.75 1.97
C HIS A 5 21.75 -2.35 1.49
N LYS A 6 21.57 -2.64 0.20
CA LYS A 6 20.25 -3.04 -0.32
C LYS A 6 20.15 -4.52 -0.66
N LYS A 7 19.02 -5.14 -0.30
CA LYS A 7 18.67 -6.47 -0.79
C LYS A 7 18.34 -6.39 -2.27
N THR A 8 19.01 -7.22 -3.06
CA THR A 8 18.83 -7.26 -4.52
C THR A 8 18.28 -8.59 -4.97
N PHE A 9 17.58 -8.58 -6.10
CA PHE A 9 16.92 -9.74 -6.70
C PHE A 9 17.44 -9.93 -8.12
N ASP A 10 17.64 -11.18 -8.52
CA ASP A 10 17.91 -11.53 -9.92
C ASP A 10 16.62 -11.96 -10.63
N ALA A 11 16.75 -12.39 -11.89
CA ALA A 11 15.63 -12.84 -12.71
C ALA A 11 14.82 -14.01 -12.11
N SER A 12 15.36 -14.76 -11.15
CA SER A 12 14.67 -15.88 -10.52
C SER A 12 13.59 -15.47 -9.52
N ALA A 13 13.59 -14.20 -9.08
CA ALA A 13 12.56 -13.62 -8.22
C ALA A 13 11.25 -13.35 -8.99
N THR A 14 10.63 -14.40 -9.52
CA THR A 14 9.48 -14.31 -10.43
C THR A 14 8.21 -13.76 -9.77
N ALA A 15 8.08 -13.87 -8.45
CA ALA A 15 6.93 -13.33 -7.73
C ALA A 15 7.01 -11.81 -7.56
N LEU A 16 8.19 -11.21 -7.70
CA LEU A 16 8.42 -9.78 -7.48
C LEU A 16 7.59 -8.88 -8.44
N ALA A 17 6.77 -8.00 -7.87
CA ALA A 17 6.01 -6.97 -8.59
C ALA A 17 6.06 -5.66 -7.79
N PHE A 18 6.72 -4.63 -8.32
CA PHE A 18 6.81 -3.30 -7.73
C PHE A 18 5.81 -2.35 -8.42
N PRO A 19 4.77 -1.84 -7.75
CA PRO A 19 3.73 -1.05 -8.41
C PRO A 19 4.13 0.42 -8.65
N LEU A 20 3.89 0.87 -9.88
CA LEU A 20 3.99 2.26 -10.35
C LEU A 20 2.59 2.78 -10.66
N GLY A 21 2.22 3.93 -10.11
CA GLY A 21 0.89 4.53 -10.21
C GLY A 21 0.45 5.15 -8.89
N GLY A 22 -0.20 6.32 -8.94
CA GLY A 22 -0.61 7.10 -7.78
C GLY A 22 -1.83 6.56 -7.03
N ILE A 23 -2.17 7.21 -5.93
CA ILE A 23 -3.32 6.88 -5.08
C ILE A 23 -4.61 6.94 -5.91
N GLY A 24 -5.31 5.82 -5.99
CA GLY A 24 -6.60 5.71 -6.67
C GLY A 24 -6.54 5.77 -8.21
N THR A 25 -5.36 5.72 -8.82
CA THR A 25 -5.19 5.84 -10.28
C THR A 25 -5.09 4.52 -11.03
N GLY A 26 -4.98 3.39 -10.30
CA GLY A 26 -4.51 2.13 -10.87
C GLY A 26 -2.98 2.07 -11.03
N ASN A 27 -2.46 0.92 -11.45
CA ASN A 27 -1.03 0.58 -11.41
C ASN A 27 -0.54 -0.10 -12.69
N VAL A 28 0.76 0.00 -12.95
CA VAL A 28 1.55 -0.98 -13.70
C VAL A 28 2.71 -1.44 -12.82
N SER A 29 2.98 -2.74 -12.76
CA SER A 29 4.06 -3.28 -11.93
C SER A 29 5.35 -3.52 -12.71
N LEU A 30 6.48 -3.27 -12.07
CA LEU A 30 7.82 -3.62 -12.55
C LEU A 30 8.27 -4.96 -11.92
N GLY A 31 8.61 -5.93 -12.77
CA GLY A 31 9.10 -7.25 -12.34
C GLY A 31 10.60 -7.30 -12.10
N ALA A 32 11.09 -8.41 -11.54
CA ALA A 32 12.51 -8.61 -11.23
C ALA A 32 13.44 -8.57 -12.45
N ARG A 33 12.92 -8.79 -13.67
CA ARG A 33 13.71 -8.68 -14.90
C ARG A 33 13.68 -7.27 -15.50
N GLY A 34 12.96 -6.34 -14.88
CA GLY A 34 12.68 -5.02 -15.44
C GLY A 34 11.49 -4.99 -16.41
N GLU A 35 10.70 -6.07 -16.50
CA GLU A 35 9.52 -6.11 -17.36
C GLU A 35 8.33 -5.38 -16.73
N LEU A 36 7.49 -4.75 -17.57
CA LEU A 36 6.20 -4.19 -17.15
C LEU A 36 5.11 -5.25 -17.19
N ARG A 37 4.38 -5.43 -16.07
CA ARG A 37 3.32 -6.44 -15.91
C ARG A 37 2.22 -5.91 -14.99
N ASP A 38 1.20 -6.74 -14.74
CA ASP A 38 0.07 -6.40 -13.85
C ASP A 38 -0.51 -5.02 -14.21
N TRP A 39 -1.04 -4.91 -15.43
CA TRP A 39 -1.62 -3.67 -15.94
C TRP A 39 -3.03 -3.45 -15.35
N GLU A 40 -3.08 -2.76 -14.22
CA GLU A 40 -4.25 -2.50 -13.39
C GLU A 40 -4.72 -1.02 -13.48
N ILE A 41 -4.53 -0.38 -14.65
CA ILE A 41 -4.84 1.04 -14.89
C ILE A 41 -6.32 1.32 -15.24
N PHE A 42 -7.17 0.28 -15.26
CA PHE A 42 -8.56 0.34 -15.73
C PHE A 42 -9.57 0.33 -14.57
N ASN A 43 -9.24 0.98 -13.45
CA ASN A 43 -10.09 1.13 -12.26
C ASN A 43 -10.52 -0.19 -11.60
N ALA A 44 -9.80 -1.28 -11.83
CA ALA A 44 -10.04 -2.58 -11.23
C ALA A 44 -8.72 -3.35 -11.10
N PRO A 45 -8.62 -4.26 -10.11
CA PRO A 45 -7.54 -5.23 -10.06
C PRO A 45 -7.46 -6.06 -11.33
N ALA A 46 -6.24 -6.33 -11.77
CA ALA A 46 -5.97 -7.07 -13.00
C ALA A 46 -4.60 -7.78 -12.91
N LYS A 47 -4.44 -8.65 -11.90
CA LYS A 47 -3.22 -9.41 -11.69
C LYS A 47 -2.91 -10.28 -12.90
N ARG A 48 -1.65 -10.33 -13.29
CA ARG A 48 -1.12 -11.00 -14.48
C ARG A 48 -1.64 -10.44 -15.80
N ASN A 49 -2.41 -9.35 -15.78
CA ASN A 49 -2.84 -8.69 -17.01
C ASN A 49 -1.61 -8.14 -17.72
N MET A 50 -1.53 -8.42 -19.01
CA MET A 50 -0.42 -8.02 -19.86
C MET A 50 -0.92 -7.16 -21.01
N LEU A 51 -0.16 -6.12 -21.35
CA LEU A 51 -0.36 -5.40 -22.60
C LEU A 51 0.57 -5.99 -23.67
N PRO A 52 0.03 -6.39 -24.84
CA PRO A 52 0.84 -6.97 -25.90
C PRO A 52 1.79 -5.93 -26.49
N ASN A 53 2.91 -6.37 -27.07
CA ASN A 53 3.87 -5.51 -27.76
C ASN A 53 4.41 -4.33 -26.91
N THR A 54 4.27 -4.39 -25.59
CA THR A 54 4.68 -3.34 -24.68
C THR A 54 6.00 -3.71 -24.01
N PHE A 55 7.06 -2.99 -24.34
CA PHE A 55 8.42 -3.22 -23.83
C PHE A 55 9.33 -2.05 -24.18
N PHE A 56 10.51 -2.00 -23.56
CA PHE A 56 11.59 -1.11 -23.97
C PHE A 56 12.72 -1.90 -24.63
N ALA A 57 13.40 -1.31 -25.59
CA ALA A 57 14.54 -1.91 -26.28
C ALA A 57 15.62 -0.87 -26.57
N ILE A 58 16.83 -1.35 -26.84
CA ILE A 58 17.96 -0.52 -27.27
C ILE A 58 18.62 -1.15 -28.49
N ARG A 59 18.93 -0.32 -29.48
CA ARG A 59 19.89 -0.61 -30.56
C ARG A 59 21.14 0.21 -30.30
N VAL A 60 22.31 -0.41 -30.42
CA VAL A 60 23.60 0.28 -30.35
C VAL A 60 24.53 -0.14 -31.48
N GLN A 61 25.40 0.77 -31.90
CA GLN A 61 26.41 0.53 -32.93
C GLN A 61 27.69 1.33 -32.62
N ALA A 62 28.79 0.63 -32.37
CA ALA A 62 30.08 1.23 -32.05
C ALA A 62 30.94 1.36 -33.33
N GLY A 63 31.18 2.60 -33.78
CA GLY A 63 31.85 2.83 -35.06
C GLY A 63 31.19 2.05 -36.22
N ASP A 64 32.01 1.33 -37.00
CA ASP A 64 31.56 0.54 -38.15
C ASP A 64 31.15 -0.92 -37.81
N GLN A 65 31.02 -1.26 -36.52
CA GLN A 65 30.58 -2.59 -36.11
C GLN A 65 29.13 -2.86 -36.50
N ALA A 66 28.74 -4.14 -36.54
CA ALA A 66 27.34 -4.51 -36.75
C ALA A 66 26.48 -4.01 -35.57
N PRO A 67 25.25 -3.52 -35.81
CA PRO A 67 24.38 -3.08 -34.74
C PRO A 67 23.93 -4.26 -33.87
N VAL A 68 23.78 -4.00 -32.57
CA VAL A 68 23.31 -4.97 -31.58
C VAL A 68 22.03 -4.44 -30.95
N LEU A 69 21.01 -5.29 -30.87
CA LEU A 69 19.72 -4.95 -30.29
C LEU A 69 19.44 -5.83 -29.08
N ARG A 70 18.80 -5.25 -28.06
CA ARG A 70 18.31 -5.94 -26.86
C ARG A 70 17.00 -5.33 -26.39
N VAL A 71 16.06 -6.18 -25.97
CA VAL A 71 14.99 -5.76 -25.06
C VAL A 71 15.64 -5.40 -23.73
N LEU A 72 15.22 -4.29 -23.13
CA LEU A 72 15.71 -3.75 -21.86
C LEU A 72 15.13 -4.51 -20.66
N GLU A 73 15.32 -5.82 -20.67
CA GLU A 73 14.90 -6.78 -19.66
C GLU A 73 15.99 -7.84 -19.47
N GLY A 74 16.02 -8.45 -18.28
CA GLY A 74 16.77 -9.68 -18.03
C GLY A 74 16.16 -10.90 -18.73
N ALA A 75 16.98 -11.94 -18.92
CA ALA A 75 16.60 -13.18 -19.59
C ALA A 75 15.35 -13.86 -18.99
N LEU A 76 14.54 -14.49 -19.84
CA LEU A 76 13.41 -15.32 -19.41
C LEU A 76 13.89 -16.51 -18.57
N VAL A 77 13.14 -16.89 -17.55
CA VAL A 77 13.46 -18.00 -16.64
C VAL A 77 12.47 -19.16 -16.76
N PRO A 78 12.90 -20.41 -16.55
CA PRO A 78 12.00 -21.57 -16.60
C PRO A 78 10.92 -21.51 -15.49
N PRO A 79 9.79 -22.21 -15.66
CA PRO A 79 9.53 -23.20 -16.72
C PRO A 79 8.99 -22.58 -18.02
N PHE A 80 9.62 -22.91 -19.14
CA PHE A 80 9.17 -22.52 -20.49
C PHE A 80 8.04 -23.45 -20.98
N ASN A 81 6.94 -23.51 -20.25
CA ASN A 81 5.90 -24.53 -20.40
C ASN A 81 4.57 -24.01 -20.98
N LEU A 82 4.58 -22.83 -21.63
CA LEU A 82 3.41 -22.33 -22.35
C LEU A 82 3.04 -23.27 -23.51
N SER A 83 1.75 -23.53 -23.70
CA SER A 83 1.23 -24.56 -24.61
C SER A 83 1.65 -24.40 -26.08
N HIS A 84 1.92 -23.17 -26.51
CA HIS A 84 2.37 -22.82 -27.86
C HIS A 84 3.71 -22.07 -27.86
N GLY A 85 4.49 -22.20 -26.79
CA GLY A 85 5.61 -21.30 -26.52
C GLY A 85 5.13 -19.87 -26.23
N TYR A 86 6.06 -18.91 -26.28
CA TYR A 86 5.74 -17.50 -26.13
C TYR A 86 5.15 -16.95 -27.42
N HIS A 87 3.97 -16.34 -27.32
CA HIS A 87 3.36 -15.68 -28.47
C HIS A 87 4.22 -14.46 -28.90
N PRO A 88 4.33 -14.12 -30.19
CA PRO A 88 5.11 -12.97 -30.66
C PRO A 88 4.75 -11.64 -29.98
N SER A 89 3.49 -11.46 -29.59
CA SER A 89 3.07 -10.27 -28.83
C SER A 89 3.70 -10.16 -27.43
N GLN A 90 4.26 -11.24 -26.92
CA GLN A 90 5.02 -11.32 -25.67
C GLN A 90 6.53 -11.29 -25.92
N ASN A 91 6.96 -11.02 -27.16
CA ASN A 91 8.34 -10.78 -27.60
C ASN A 91 9.42 -11.75 -27.06
N GLY A 92 9.05 -12.97 -26.69
CA GLY A 92 9.93 -13.92 -26.00
C GLY A 92 11.11 -14.42 -26.84
N GLY A 93 11.01 -14.33 -28.17
CA GLY A 93 12.11 -14.65 -29.10
C GLY A 93 13.13 -13.54 -29.30
N LEU A 94 12.88 -12.32 -28.80
CA LEU A 94 13.81 -11.20 -28.94
C LEU A 94 14.98 -11.32 -27.93
N PRO A 95 16.20 -10.93 -28.32
CA PRO A 95 17.37 -10.98 -27.45
C PRO A 95 17.25 -10.00 -26.27
N ARG A 96 17.79 -10.39 -25.11
CA ARG A 96 17.70 -9.70 -23.82
C ARG A 96 19.04 -9.61 -23.14
N PHE A 97 19.14 -8.79 -22.10
CA PHE A 97 20.33 -8.76 -21.27
C PHE A 97 20.49 -10.09 -20.53
N ALA A 98 21.73 -10.56 -20.44
CA ALA A 98 22.05 -11.84 -19.82
C ALA A 98 21.84 -11.79 -18.30
N ASN A 99 22.20 -10.67 -17.68
CA ASN A 99 22.14 -10.47 -16.25
C ASN A 99 21.23 -9.28 -15.92
N VAL A 100 20.52 -9.41 -14.81
CA VAL A 100 19.69 -8.35 -14.22
C VAL A 100 19.84 -8.36 -12.71
N GLN A 101 19.88 -7.17 -12.12
CA GLN A 101 19.81 -6.99 -10.68
C GLN A 101 18.75 -5.93 -10.38
N PHE A 102 17.67 -6.35 -9.73
CA PHE A 102 16.61 -5.48 -9.26
C PHE A 102 16.87 -5.09 -7.80
N CYS A 103 16.59 -3.84 -7.47
CA CYS A 103 16.55 -3.32 -6.11
C CYS A 103 15.33 -2.41 -5.96
N GLY A 104 14.55 -2.56 -4.88
CA GLY A 104 13.39 -1.70 -4.63
C GLY A 104 13.40 -1.12 -3.23
N GLU A 105 13.30 0.20 -3.14
CA GLU A 105 13.13 0.96 -1.92
C GLU A 105 11.96 1.92 -2.15
N TYR A 106 10.76 1.48 -1.76
CA TYR A 106 9.53 2.17 -2.15
C TYR A 106 9.57 3.65 -1.72
N PRO A 107 9.39 4.62 -2.63
CA PRO A 107 8.70 4.53 -3.93
C PRO A 107 9.61 4.41 -5.18
N PHE A 108 10.91 4.15 -5.02
CA PHE A 108 11.86 3.97 -6.13
C PHE A 108 12.21 2.49 -6.36
N ALA A 109 12.37 2.14 -7.63
CA ALA A 109 12.95 0.88 -8.06
C ALA A 109 14.13 1.14 -8.98
N HIS A 110 15.16 0.31 -8.86
CA HIS A 110 16.38 0.34 -9.66
C HIS A 110 16.60 -1.02 -10.30
N VAL A 111 16.90 -1.04 -11.60
CA VAL A 111 17.24 -2.26 -12.32
C VAL A 111 18.56 -2.05 -13.05
N GLU A 112 19.56 -2.88 -12.77
CA GLU A 112 20.82 -2.90 -13.50
C GLU A 112 20.79 -4.04 -14.52
N LEU A 113 21.15 -3.73 -15.76
CA LEU A 113 21.18 -4.66 -16.88
C LEU A 113 22.61 -4.75 -17.42
N ASP A 114 23.11 -5.98 -17.54
CA ASP A 114 24.47 -6.28 -17.99
C ASP A 114 24.47 -7.47 -18.97
N ASP A 115 25.19 -7.31 -20.08
CA ASP A 115 25.40 -8.35 -21.08
C ASP A 115 26.80 -8.18 -21.69
N PRO A 116 27.69 -9.18 -21.60
CA PRO A 116 29.05 -9.07 -22.16
C PRO A 116 29.08 -8.94 -23.69
N ASN A 117 27.96 -9.16 -24.39
CA ASN A 117 27.87 -9.14 -25.85
C ASN A 117 27.29 -7.82 -26.41
N ILE A 118 27.13 -6.79 -25.58
CA ILE A 118 26.70 -5.46 -26.02
C ILE A 118 27.64 -4.39 -25.43
N PRO A 119 28.08 -3.38 -26.20
CA PRO A 119 29.03 -2.36 -25.74
C PRO A 119 28.41 -1.29 -24.82
N VAL A 120 27.40 -1.64 -24.02
CA VAL A 120 26.79 -0.74 -23.04
C VAL A 120 26.48 -1.43 -21.71
N ARG A 121 26.48 -0.64 -20.64
CA ARG A 121 25.75 -0.95 -19.41
C ARG A 121 24.50 -0.09 -19.34
N VAL A 122 23.38 -0.67 -18.92
CA VAL A 122 22.13 0.07 -18.76
C VAL A 122 21.62 -0.06 -17.32
N ALA A 123 21.15 1.05 -16.76
CA ALA A 123 20.43 1.07 -15.50
C ALA A 123 19.08 1.79 -15.68
N LEU A 124 18.02 1.26 -15.08
CA LEU A 124 16.70 1.89 -15.01
C LEU A 124 16.46 2.37 -13.58
N GLU A 125 16.06 3.63 -13.43
CA GLU A 125 15.37 4.12 -12.24
C GLU A 125 13.89 4.34 -12.58
N ALA A 126 13.00 3.71 -11.81
CA ALA A 126 11.57 3.81 -11.99
C ALA A 126 10.90 4.31 -10.71
N TYR A 127 9.95 5.25 -10.84
CA TYR A 127 9.16 5.73 -9.71
C TYR A 127 7.83 6.37 -10.17
N THR A 128 6.94 6.52 -9.21
CA THR A 128 5.79 7.44 -9.29
C THR A 128 5.90 8.42 -8.13
N PRO A 129 5.63 9.73 -8.32
CA PRO A 129 5.73 10.69 -7.24
C PRO A 129 4.97 10.25 -5.98
N PHE A 130 5.61 10.40 -4.83
CA PHE A 130 5.04 10.06 -3.53
C PHE A 130 5.57 11.03 -2.49
N ILE A 131 4.70 11.93 -2.05
CA ILE A 131 5.05 13.07 -1.20
C ILE A 131 4.07 13.06 -0.03
N PRO A 132 4.50 12.69 1.20
CA PRO A 132 3.64 12.69 2.37
C PRO A 132 2.97 14.06 2.57
N LEU A 133 1.72 14.03 3.03
CA LEU A 133 0.80 15.16 3.20
C LEU A 133 0.38 15.87 1.90
N ASN A 134 0.79 15.36 0.73
CA ASN A 134 0.37 15.85 -0.59
C ASN A 134 -0.29 14.72 -1.39
N PRO A 135 -1.57 14.41 -1.10
CA PRO A 135 -2.30 13.35 -1.81
C PRO A 135 -2.52 13.69 -3.29
N GLU A 136 -2.51 14.97 -3.66
CA GLU A 136 -2.66 15.40 -5.05
C GLU A 136 -1.47 14.96 -5.90
N ASP A 137 -0.24 15.30 -5.52
CA ASP A 137 0.94 14.89 -6.29
C ASP A 137 1.25 13.40 -6.12
N SER A 138 0.81 12.79 -5.02
CA SER A 138 0.89 11.34 -4.81
C SER A 138 -0.22 10.56 -5.53
N GLY A 139 -1.20 11.26 -6.11
CA GLY A 139 -2.37 10.74 -6.82
C GLY A 139 -2.28 10.90 -8.34
N ILE A 140 -1.07 11.03 -8.90
CA ILE A 140 -0.87 11.24 -10.34
C ILE A 140 -0.84 9.89 -11.09
N PRO A 141 -1.60 9.74 -12.21
CA PRO A 141 -1.65 8.50 -12.99
C PRO A 141 -0.44 8.37 -13.94
N CYS A 142 0.74 8.11 -13.40
CA CYS A 142 1.97 7.96 -14.19
C CYS A 142 2.97 6.92 -13.65
N ALA A 143 3.84 6.47 -14.56
CA ALA A 143 5.08 5.77 -14.26
C ALA A 143 6.24 6.52 -14.94
N SER A 144 7.22 6.95 -14.14
CA SER A 144 8.46 7.60 -14.63
C SER A 144 9.55 6.55 -14.75
N LEU A 145 10.23 6.50 -15.89
CA LEU A 145 11.22 5.49 -16.26
C LEU A 145 12.45 6.19 -16.84
N THR A 146 13.56 6.23 -16.10
CA THR A 146 14.80 6.87 -16.57
C THR A 146 15.87 5.83 -16.81
N TYR A 147 16.24 5.64 -18.08
CA TYR A 147 17.33 4.74 -18.46
C TYR A 147 18.65 5.51 -18.52
N SER A 148 19.63 5.12 -17.71
CA SER A 148 21.01 5.58 -17.81
C SER A 148 21.82 4.59 -18.64
N VAL A 149 22.35 5.04 -19.78
CA VAL A 149 23.15 4.21 -20.68
C VAL A 149 24.60 4.69 -20.61
N THR A 150 25.53 3.75 -20.38
CA THR A 150 26.97 4.01 -20.36
C THR A 150 27.63 3.32 -21.54
N ASN A 151 28.34 4.08 -22.37
CA ASN A 151 29.17 3.51 -23.43
C ASN A 151 30.47 2.94 -22.84
N ILE A 152 30.62 1.61 -22.90
CA ILE A 152 31.80 0.91 -22.37
C ILE A 152 32.80 0.52 -23.48
N SER A 153 32.53 0.90 -24.74
CA SER A 153 33.48 0.72 -25.84
C SER A 153 34.51 1.86 -25.89
N ASP A 154 35.51 1.67 -26.73
CA ASP A 154 36.54 2.67 -27.04
C ASP A 154 36.19 3.55 -28.27
N GLN A 155 34.99 3.40 -28.83
CA GLN A 155 34.50 4.16 -29.99
C GLN A 155 33.25 5.00 -29.64
N PRO A 156 32.96 6.07 -30.41
CA PRO A 156 31.64 6.68 -30.41
C PRO A 156 30.57 5.64 -30.72
N LEU A 157 29.48 5.68 -29.95
CA LEU A 157 28.40 4.72 -29.98
C LEU A 157 27.11 5.40 -30.42
N ALA A 158 26.63 5.09 -31.62
CA ALA A 158 25.29 5.47 -32.05
C ALA A 158 24.26 4.59 -31.33
N MET A 159 23.20 5.19 -30.80
CA MET A 159 22.16 4.45 -30.09
C MET A 159 20.75 4.95 -30.40
N THR A 160 19.81 4.01 -30.34
CA THR A 160 18.37 4.30 -30.30
C THR A 160 17.75 3.52 -29.15
N LEU A 161 17.17 4.22 -28.18
CA LEU A 161 16.41 3.63 -27.08
C LEU A 161 14.91 3.80 -27.36
N VAL A 162 14.19 2.69 -27.49
CA VAL A 162 12.78 2.67 -27.92
C VAL A 162 11.88 2.18 -26.80
N GLY A 163 10.82 2.91 -26.51
CA GLY A 163 9.65 2.40 -25.79
C GLY A 163 8.55 2.03 -26.78
N SER A 164 7.96 0.85 -26.62
CA SER A 164 6.79 0.38 -27.34
C SER A 164 5.62 0.19 -26.38
N LEU A 165 4.43 0.63 -26.78
CA LEU A 165 3.22 0.56 -25.96
C LEU A 165 1.99 0.27 -26.82
N CYS A 166 1.23 -0.76 -26.46
CA CYS A 166 -0.07 -1.03 -27.06
C CYS A 166 -1.13 -0.03 -26.56
N ASN A 167 -1.92 0.51 -27.48
CA ASN A 167 -3.06 1.35 -27.16
C ASN A 167 -4.20 0.48 -26.59
N ALA A 168 -4.36 0.52 -25.27
CA ALA A 168 -5.33 -0.30 -24.55
C ALA A 168 -6.69 0.38 -24.35
N VAL A 169 -6.92 1.55 -24.97
CA VAL A 169 -8.22 2.25 -24.89
C VAL A 169 -9.29 1.40 -25.58
N GLY A 170 -10.42 1.20 -24.90
CA GLY A 170 -11.42 0.21 -25.34
C GLY A 170 -11.16 -1.22 -24.87
N GLY A 171 -10.08 -1.46 -24.11
CA GLY A 171 -9.71 -2.76 -23.53
C GLY A 171 -9.02 -3.71 -24.51
N VAL A 172 -8.18 -4.62 -24.00
CA VAL A 172 -7.48 -5.63 -24.81
C VAL A 172 -7.97 -7.03 -24.42
N GLN A 173 -8.13 -7.91 -25.40
CA GLN A 173 -8.45 -9.32 -25.18
C GLN A 173 -7.48 -10.22 -25.94
N PHE A 174 -7.43 -11.48 -25.53
CA PHE A 174 -6.66 -12.51 -26.20
C PHE A 174 -7.57 -13.69 -26.57
N ASP A 175 -7.34 -14.28 -27.75
CA ASP A 175 -7.99 -15.53 -28.11
C ASP A 175 -7.24 -16.71 -27.44
N PRO A 176 -7.73 -17.95 -27.52
CA PRO A 176 -7.02 -19.10 -26.94
C PRO A 176 -5.61 -19.36 -27.48
N PHE A 177 -5.23 -18.73 -28.59
CA PHE A 177 -3.88 -18.79 -29.19
C PHE A 177 -2.99 -17.60 -28.79
N MET A 178 -3.46 -16.74 -27.88
CA MET A 178 -2.80 -15.49 -27.47
C MET A 178 -2.65 -14.45 -28.58
N ASN A 179 -3.35 -14.62 -29.72
CA ASN A 179 -3.49 -13.52 -30.66
C ASN A 179 -4.23 -12.39 -29.94
N ILE A 180 -3.89 -11.15 -30.27
CA ILE A 180 -4.65 -9.99 -29.83
C ILE A 180 -6.07 -10.16 -30.39
N ALA A 181 -6.96 -10.69 -29.54
CA ALA A 181 -8.37 -10.74 -29.82
C ALA A 181 -8.92 -9.32 -29.71
N ARG A 182 -10.15 -9.16 -30.18
CA ARG A 182 -10.65 -7.84 -30.45
C ARG A 182 -10.67 -6.97 -29.18
N SER A 183 -10.30 -5.68 -29.29
CA SER A 183 -10.60 -4.75 -28.20
C SER A 183 -12.09 -4.82 -27.88
N LYS A 184 -12.50 -4.55 -26.63
CA LYS A 184 -13.93 -4.69 -26.25
C LYS A 184 -14.80 -3.78 -27.12
N GLN A 185 -14.27 -2.61 -27.49
CA GLN A 185 -14.92 -1.63 -28.35
C GLN A 185 -13.93 -0.55 -28.82
N GLY A 186 -14.26 0.13 -29.92
CA GLY A 186 -13.62 1.38 -30.32
C GLY A 186 -12.48 1.19 -31.32
N LYS A 187 -12.23 2.25 -32.09
CA LYS A 187 -11.15 2.34 -33.08
C LYS A 187 -10.01 3.15 -32.50
N THR A 188 -8.91 2.49 -32.20
CA THR A 188 -7.76 3.13 -31.55
C THR A 188 -7.05 4.07 -32.53
N ARG A 189 -6.44 5.11 -31.97
CA ARG A 189 -5.69 6.11 -32.69
C ARG A 189 -4.46 6.51 -31.88
N ASN A 190 -3.32 6.48 -32.54
CA ASN A 190 -2.02 6.86 -31.99
C ASN A 190 -1.54 8.08 -32.76
N GLN A 191 -1.20 9.16 -32.05
CA GLN A 191 -0.78 10.43 -32.65
C GLN A 191 0.56 10.85 -32.08
N TYR A 192 1.52 11.15 -32.94
CA TYR A 192 2.70 11.89 -32.50
C TYR A 192 2.28 13.31 -32.12
N ARG A 193 2.69 13.74 -30.93
CA ARG A 193 2.54 15.11 -30.45
C ARG A 193 3.91 15.63 -29.99
N ASN A 194 4.13 16.90 -30.23
CA ASN A 194 5.34 17.63 -29.87
C ASN A 194 4.90 19.04 -29.45
N GLU A 195 4.65 19.21 -28.16
CA GLU A 195 4.06 20.42 -27.59
C GLU A 195 4.82 20.79 -26.32
N ALA A 196 5.15 22.07 -26.19
CA ALA A 196 6.02 22.58 -25.12
C ALA A 196 7.35 21.79 -25.03
N ALA A 197 7.63 21.17 -23.88
CA ALA A 197 8.82 20.35 -23.64
C ALA A 197 8.53 18.83 -23.70
N VAL A 198 7.33 18.43 -24.13
CA VAL A 198 6.87 17.04 -24.15
C VAL A 198 6.74 16.56 -25.60
N ARG A 199 7.33 15.40 -25.88
CA ARG A 199 7.27 14.76 -27.20
C ARG A 199 6.95 13.29 -27.04
N GLY A 200 6.06 12.76 -27.87
CA GLY A 200 5.72 11.35 -27.79
C GLY A 200 4.42 10.99 -28.47
N ILE A 201 3.87 9.85 -28.08
CA ILE A 201 2.65 9.31 -28.67
C ILE A 201 1.50 9.49 -27.69
N PHE A 202 0.45 10.18 -28.12
CA PHE A 202 -0.84 10.22 -27.48
C PHE A 202 -1.73 9.12 -28.06
N MET A 203 -2.41 8.37 -27.19
CA MET A 203 -3.21 7.20 -27.54
C MET A 203 -4.63 7.36 -27.03
N ASP A 204 -5.60 7.38 -27.94
CA ASP A 204 -7.04 7.40 -27.64
C ASP A 204 -7.82 6.45 -28.55
N ALA A 205 -9.15 6.48 -28.47
CA ALA A 205 -10.01 5.75 -29.38
C ALA A 205 -11.28 6.53 -29.71
N SER A 206 -11.77 6.38 -30.95
CA SER A 206 -13.07 6.86 -31.36
C SER A 206 -14.15 5.80 -31.14
N GLY A 207 -15.42 6.25 -31.11
CA GLY A 207 -16.57 5.35 -30.99
C GLY A 207 -16.83 4.83 -29.58
N ILE A 208 -16.16 5.39 -28.56
CA ILE A 208 -16.41 5.11 -27.14
C ILE A 208 -17.13 6.32 -26.52
N ALA A 209 -18.24 6.08 -25.83
CA ALA A 209 -18.98 7.14 -25.15
C ALA A 209 -18.16 7.71 -23.97
N ALA A 210 -18.27 9.01 -23.71
CA ALA A 210 -17.45 9.69 -22.69
C ALA A 210 -17.71 9.20 -21.25
N ASP A 211 -18.85 8.56 -21.00
CA ASP A 211 -19.24 7.98 -19.72
C ASP A 211 -18.99 6.47 -19.62
N ASP A 212 -18.41 5.86 -20.65
CA ASP A 212 -18.05 4.43 -20.66
C ASP A 212 -16.82 4.14 -19.78
N PHE A 213 -16.77 2.97 -19.13
CA PHE A 213 -15.66 2.56 -18.27
C PHE A 213 -14.33 2.37 -19.01
N MET A 214 -14.37 2.07 -20.31
CA MET A 214 -13.19 1.91 -21.17
C MET A 214 -12.83 3.21 -21.91
N PHE A 215 -13.56 4.30 -21.69
CA PHE A 215 -13.20 5.63 -22.19
C PHE A 215 -11.95 6.12 -21.48
N GLY A 216 -11.02 6.68 -22.25
CA GLY A 216 -9.80 7.23 -21.69
C GLY A 216 -8.74 7.49 -22.74
N SER A 217 -7.52 7.72 -22.25
CA SER A 217 -6.34 7.92 -23.06
C SER A 217 -5.08 7.44 -22.34
N MET A 218 -4.02 7.24 -23.10
CA MET A 218 -2.69 6.88 -22.63
C MET A 218 -1.63 7.75 -23.32
N GLY A 219 -0.45 7.85 -22.72
CA GLY A 219 0.70 8.56 -23.27
C GLY A 219 2.00 7.79 -23.05
N LEU A 220 2.88 7.81 -24.06
CA LEU A 220 4.29 7.44 -23.94
C LEU A 220 5.12 8.62 -24.42
N VAL A 221 5.84 9.28 -23.50
CA VAL A 221 6.50 10.56 -23.78
C VAL A 221 7.93 10.64 -23.27
N THR A 222 8.69 11.58 -23.82
CA THR A 222 10.05 11.96 -23.41
C THR A 222 10.25 13.48 -23.54
N THR A 223 11.30 13.99 -22.90
CA THR A 223 11.80 15.36 -23.06
C THR A 223 12.92 15.47 -24.09
N HIS A 224 13.45 14.35 -24.58
CA HIS A 224 14.53 14.36 -25.56
C HIS A 224 14.10 15.02 -26.87
N GLU A 225 15.00 15.77 -27.51
CA GLU A 225 14.68 16.53 -28.74
C GLU A 225 14.77 15.67 -29.99
N ASN A 226 15.77 14.79 -30.04
CA ASN A 226 15.99 13.90 -31.17
C ASN A 226 15.23 12.60 -30.95
N VAL A 227 14.12 12.45 -31.66
CA VAL A 227 13.24 11.29 -31.56
C VAL A 227 12.94 10.69 -32.93
N THR A 228 12.64 9.40 -32.94
CA THR A 228 12.06 8.67 -34.07
C THR A 228 10.77 8.02 -33.60
N VAL A 229 9.74 7.94 -34.45
CA VAL A 229 8.39 7.59 -34.02
C VAL A 229 7.75 6.68 -35.05
N LYS A 230 7.14 5.59 -34.58
CA LYS A 230 6.24 4.72 -35.35
C LYS A 230 4.89 4.72 -34.67
N PRO A 231 3.95 5.59 -35.09
CA PRO A 231 2.66 5.71 -34.42
C PRO A 231 1.86 4.41 -34.45
N GLN A 232 1.97 3.63 -35.53
CA GLN A 232 1.36 2.31 -35.66
C GLN A 232 2.33 1.29 -36.24
N TRP A 233 2.36 0.10 -35.64
CA TRP A 233 3.02 -1.07 -36.21
C TRP A 233 2.29 -1.58 -37.45
N LEU A 234 2.97 -2.39 -38.27
CA LEU A 234 2.40 -3.00 -39.47
C LEU A 234 1.11 -3.78 -39.14
N ARG A 235 0.00 -3.41 -39.78
CA ARG A 235 -1.30 -4.08 -39.65
C ARG A 235 -1.37 -5.30 -40.56
N SER A 236 -0.57 -6.33 -40.25
CA SER A 236 -0.56 -7.62 -40.98
C SER A 236 -0.88 -8.80 -40.07
N GLY A 237 -1.04 -9.98 -40.66
CA GLY A 237 -1.30 -11.22 -39.94
C GLY A 237 -0.04 -11.87 -39.36
N TRP A 238 -0.23 -13.03 -38.72
CA TRP A 238 0.84 -13.85 -38.17
C TRP A 238 1.76 -13.07 -37.22
N TRP A 239 3.04 -12.96 -37.54
CA TRP A 239 4.06 -12.28 -36.72
C TRP A 239 4.79 -11.18 -37.49
N ASP A 240 4.25 -10.78 -38.64
CA ASP A 240 4.83 -9.76 -39.52
C ASP A 240 5.02 -8.43 -38.78
N PHE A 241 4.11 -8.10 -37.85
CA PHE A 241 4.17 -6.86 -37.07
C PHE A 241 5.45 -6.74 -36.23
N LEU A 242 5.86 -7.84 -35.57
CA LEU A 242 7.05 -7.83 -34.71
C LEU A 242 8.32 -7.87 -35.55
N GLN A 243 8.30 -8.68 -36.61
CA GLN A 243 9.43 -8.79 -37.51
C GLN A 243 9.70 -7.46 -38.22
N GLU A 244 8.68 -6.80 -38.76
CA GLU A 244 8.83 -5.51 -39.42
C GLU A 244 9.36 -4.44 -38.45
N PHE A 245 8.79 -4.33 -37.24
CA PHE A 245 9.30 -3.39 -36.24
C PHE A 245 10.77 -3.65 -35.90
N TRP A 246 11.15 -4.92 -35.70
CA TRP A 246 12.52 -5.27 -35.30
C TRP A 246 13.53 -5.07 -36.42
N ASP A 247 13.17 -5.41 -37.66
CA ASP A 247 14.01 -5.21 -38.84
C ASP A 247 14.17 -3.72 -39.17
N ASP A 248 13.09 -2.93 -39.10
CA ASP A 248 13.08 -1.46 -39.26
C ASP A 248 14.08 -0.82 -38.30
N LEU A 249 13.95 -1.09 -36.99
CA LEU A 249 14.88 -0.60 -35.99
C LEU A 249 16.31 -1.10 -36.22
N ALA A 250 16.50 -2.37 -36.59
CA ALA A 250 17.83 -2.93 -36.73
C ALA A 250 18.64 -2.29 -37.86
N ASN A 251 17.99 -1.99 -38.99
CA ASN A 251 18.62 -1.53 -40.22
C ASN A 251 19.45 -0.26 -40.00
N ASP A 252 18.84 0.81 -39.53
CA ASP A 252 19.49 2.13 -39.39
C ASP A 252 19.30 2.77 -38.01
N GLY A 253 18.53 2.15 -37.11
CA GLY A 253 18.22 2.71 -35.80
C GLY A 253 17.10 3.73 -35.80
N LEU A 254 16.41 3.91 -36.93
CA LEU A 254 15.25 4.77 -37.05
C LEU A 254 14.00 3.89 -37.15
N LEU A 255 12.86 4.51 -36.86
CA LEU A 255 11.55 3.92 -36.99
C LEU A 255 10.81 4.62 -38.13
N THR A 256 10.29 3.83 -39.06
CA THR A 256 9.57 4.31 -40.23
C THR A 256 8.07 4.42 -39.92
N ASP A 257 7.50 5.61 -40.11
CA ASP A 257 6.04 5.77 -40.13
C ASP A 257 5.46 5.08 -41.36
N LEU A 258 4.43 4.26 -41.16
CA LEU A 258 3.76 3.51 -42.21
C LEU A 258 2.63 4.32 -42.87
N ASP A 259 2.44 5.58 -42.47
CA ASP A 259 1.47 6.53 -43.04
C ASP A 259 0.02 6.01 -43.04
N TYR A 260 -0.37 5.31 -41.97
CA TYR A 260 -1.77 4.90 -41.81
C TYR A 260 -2.67 6.11 -41.50
N GLU A 261 -3.39 6.59 -42.51
CA GLU A 261 -4.30 7.76 -42.38
C GLU A 261 -5.60 7.47 -41.61
N VAL A 262 -5.93 6.20 -41.41
CA VAL A 262 -7.18 5.77 -40.75
C VAL A 262 -6.92 5.14 -39.40
N GLU A 263 -7.86 5.36 -38.48
CA GLU A 263 -7.95 4.68 -37.20
C GLU A 263 -7.87 3.17 -37.36
N SER A 264 -7.51 2.49 -36.28
CA SER A 264 -7.42 1.05 -36.30
C SER A 264 -8.76 0.41 -36.68
N PRO A 265 -8.75 -0.78 -37.31
CA PRO A 265 -9.99 -1.53 -37.47
C PRO A 265 -10.68 -1.73 -36.13
N ASP A 266 -12.01 -1.69 -36.13
CA ASP A 266 -12.78 -1.85 -34.90
C ASP A 266 -12.46 -3.19 -34.24
N GLY A 267 -12.21 -3.15 -32.93
CA GLY A 267 -11.76 -4.33 -32.23
C GLY A 267 -10.34 -4.76 -32.60
N ARG A 268 -9.43 -3.90 -33.05
CA ARG A 268 -8.02 -4.28 -33.29
C ARG A 268 -7.11 -3.14 -32.84
N PRO A 269 -6.57 -3.17 -31.61
CA PRO A 269 -5.77 -2.05 -31.10
C PRO A 269 -4.42 -1.96 -31.82
N ASP A 270 -3.96 -0.73 -32.08
CA ASP A 270 -2.63 -0.47 -32.62
C ASP A 270 -1.56 -0.43 -31.49
N THR A 271 -0.30 -0.66 -31.88
CA THR A 271 0.89 -0.46 -31.04
C THR A 271 1.68 0.72 -31.58
N GLY A 272 2.12 1.62 -30.70
CA GLY A 272 2.99 2.75 -31.06
C GLY A 272 4.36 2.64 -30.39
N SER A 273 5.39 3.16 -31.06
CA SER A 273 6.76 3.17 -30.53
C SER A 273 7.44 4.54 -30.66
N LEU A 274 8.10 4.95 -29.59
CA LEU A 274 8.87 6.20 -29.47
C LEU A 274 10.34 5.85 -29.19
N GLY A 275 11.21 6.25 -30.11
CA GLY A 275 12.67 6.09 -29.99
C GLY A 275 13.38 7.41 -29.70
N ILE A 276 14.35 7.38 -28.79
CA ILE A 276 15.33 8.45 -28.57
C ILE A 276 16.60 8.10 -29.35
N VAL A 277 17.06 9.01 -30.21
CA VAL A 277 18.26 8.82 -31.04
C VAL A 277 19.40 9.68 -30.50
N ASP A 278 20.56 9.07 -30.25
CA ASP A 278 21.71 9.78 -29.67
C ASP A 278 23.05 9.14 -30.05
N THR A 279 24.15 9.81 -29.69
CA THR A 279 25.51 9.29 -29.81
C THR A 279 26.30 9.55 -28.54
N LEU A 280 26.84 8.49 -27.94
CA LEU A 280 27.64 8.55 -26.72
C LEU A 280 29.14 8.41 -27.03
N GLN A 281 29.95 9.28 -26.43
CA GLN A 281 31.42 9.17 -26.47
C GLN A 281 31.91 8.00 -25.60
N PRO A 282 33.13 7.48 -25.83
CA PRO A 282 33.73 6.45 -24.97
C PRO A 282 33.70 6.85 -23.49
N GLY A 283 33.14 5.98 -22.63
CA GLY A 283 33.00 6.21 -21.20
C GLY A 283 31.90 7.21 -20.80
N GLU A 284 31.16 7.79 -21.76
CA GLU A 284 30.04 8.69 -21.46
C GLU A 284 28.85 7.92 -20.90
N THR A 285 28.24 8.46 -19.86
CA THR A 285 26.94 8.05 -19.33
C THR A 285 25.92 9.16 -19.55
N ARG A 286 24.76 8.84 -20.10
CA ARG A 286 23.64 9.79 -20.24
C ARG A 286 22.32 9.16 -19.79
N ALA A 287 21.42 10.00 -19.26
CA ALA A 287 20.10 9.61 -18.79
C ALA A 287 19.02 9.96 -19.82
N TYR A 288 18.11 9.02 -20.05
CA TYR A 288 17.05 9.06 -21.06
C TYR A 288 15.70 8.81 -20.39
N PRO A 289 14.95 9.87 -20.04
CA PRO A 289 13.70 9.73 -19.33
C PRO A 289 12.52 9.45 -20.28
N PHE A 290 11.65 8.56 -19.84
CA PHE A 290 10.35 8.26 -20.42
C PHE A 290 9.28 8.35 -19.33
N TRP A 291 8.06 8.71 -19.74
CA TRP A 291 6.87 8.62 -18.91
C TRP A 291 5.79 7.85 -19.63
N ILE A 292 5.16 6.93 -18.89
CA ILE A 292 3.89 6.33 -19.26
C ILE A 292 2.82 7.01 -18.42
N THR A 293 1.83 7.63 -19.08
CA THR A 293 0.71 8.29 -18.41
C THR A 293 -0.61 7.68 -18.87
N TRP A 294 -1.62 7.71 -18.01
CA TRP A 294 -2.94 7.19 -18.33
C TRP A 294 -4.04 8.07 -17.75
N HIS A 295 -5.22 8.01 -18.37
CA HIS A 295 -6.40 8.72 -17.92
C HIS A 295 -7.65 7.90 -18.29
N PHE A 296 -8.07 7.02 -17.39
CA PHE A 296 -9.32 6.24 -17.49
C PHE A 296 -10.30 6.71 -16.42
N PRO A 297 -11.04 7.81 -16.65
CA PRO A 297 -11.68 8.56 -15.57
C PRO A 297 -12.84 7.79 -14.92
N ASN A 298 -13.53 6.93 -15.66
CA ASN A 298 -14.83 6.40 -15.25
C ASN A 298 -14.72 5.08 -14.48
N ARG A 299 -15.42 5.01 -13.34
CA ARG A 299 -15.58 3.80 -12.52
C ARG A 299 -17.04 3.60 -12.13
N HIS A 300 -17.36 2.38 -11.71
CA HIS A 300 -18.69 2.07 -11.21
C HIS A 300 -19.02 2.94 -9.99
N ASN A 301 -20.21 3.54 -9.98
CA ASN A 301 -20.75 4.22 -8.80
C ASN A 301 -21.39 3.20 -7.84
N SER A 302 -20.61 2.18 -7.49
CA SER A 302 -20.99 1.05 -6.64
C SER A 302 -19.76 0.23 -6.28
N TRP A 303 -19.82 -0.53 -5.20
CA TRP A 303 -18.86 -1.59 -4.91
C TRP A 303 -19.06 -2.81 -5.80
N HIS A 304 -20.28 -3.33 -5.94
CA HIS A 304 -20.50 -4.64 -6.58
C HIS A 304 -20.69 -4.59 -8.10
N GLY A 305 -20.69 -3.41 -8.70
CA GLY A 305 -20.86 -3.21 -10.14
C GLY A 305 -22.23 -2.65 -10.53
N PRO A 306 -22.46 -2.45 -11.84
CA PRO A 306 -23.54 -1.61 -12.36
C PRO A 306 -24.95 -2.07 -11.95
N GLN A 307 -25.13 -3.35 -11.64
CA GLN A 307 -26.37 -3.95 -11.17
C GLN A 307 -26.78 -3.51 -9.75
N THR A 308 -25.87 -2.92 -8.99
CA THR A 308 -26.10 -2.47 -7.60
C THR A 308 -26.14 -0.95 -7.45
N VAL A 309 -25.98 -0.21 -8.54
CA VAL A 309 -26.07 1.25 -8.54
C VAL A 309 -27.45 1.68 -8.02
N LYS A 310 -27.44 2.64 -7.08
CA LYS A 310 -28.65 3.22 -6.49
C LYS A 310 -29.64 3.71 -7.57
N PRO A 311 -30.94 3.36 -7.49
CA PRO A 311 -31.95 3.90 -8.40
C PRO A 311 -31.93 5.45 -8.44
N GLY A 312 -31.85 6.01 -9.65
CA GLY A 312 -31.77 7.45 -9.87
C GLY A 312 -30.36 8.07 -9.75
N ALA A 313 -29.36 7.30 -9.32
CA ALA A 313 -27.96 7.71 -9.40
C ALA A 313 -27.38 7.46 -10.79
N ARG A 314 -26.31 8.18 -11.15
CA ARG A 314 -25.54 7.87 -12.35
C ARG A 314 -24.82 6.52 -12.17
N PRO A 315 -24.76 5.66 -13.20
CA PRO A 315 -24.07 4.38 -13.14
C PRO A 315 -22.55 4.52 -13.03
N THR A 316 -22.02 5.67 -13.43
CA THR A 316 -20.60 5.99 -13.44
C THR A 316 -20.32 7.20 -12.54
N ILE A 317 -19.16 7.18 -11.90
CA ILE A 317 -18.54 8.29 -11.18
C ILE A 317 -17.07 8.36 -11.59
N ARG A 318 -16.45 9.54 -11.53
CA ARG A 318 -15.06 9.69 -11.94
C ARG A 318 -14.07 9.53 -10.80
N ASN A 319 -12.86 9.12 -11.16
CA ASN A 319 -11.66 9.24 -10.34
C ASN A 319 -11.37 10.70 -9.97
N HIS A 320 -10.79 10.93 -8.78
CA HIS A 320 -10.42 12.27 -8.33
C HIS A 320 -9.44 12.99 -9.27
N TYR A 321 -8.43 12.29 -9.79
CA TYR A 321 -7.46 12.90 -10.71
C TYR A 321 -8.11 13.48 -11.99
N ALA A 322 -9.31 13.02 -12.38
CA ALA A 322 -10.06 13.53 -13.53
C ALA A 322 -10.71 14.90 -13.28
N THR A 323 -10.59 15.44 -12.06
CA THR A 323 -10.89 16.84 -11.74
C THR A 323 -9.73 17.78 -12.09
N ARG A 324 -8.52 17.24 -12.25
CA ARG A 324 -7.27 17.98 -12.48
C ARG A 324 -6.74 17.85 -13.90
N PHE A 325 -6.99 16.72 -14.54
CA PHE A 325 -6.50 16.43 -15.88
C PHE A 325 -7.67 15.99 -16.77
N ALA A 326 -7.71 16.49 -18.01
CA ALA A 326 -8.71 16.13 -19.00
C ALA A 326 -8.36 14.83 -19.74
N ASP A 327 -7.06 14.54 -19.90
CA ASP A 327 -6.53 13.38 -20.61
C ASP A 327 -5.10 13.02 -20.16
N ALA A 328 -4.54 11.95 -20.72
CA ALA A 328 -3.19 11.47 -20.39
C ALA A 328 -2.06 12.41 -20.88
N TRP A 329 -2.33 13.29 -21.85
CA TRP A 329 -1.36 14.28 -22.34
C TRP A 329 -1.22 15.45 -21.37
N GLU A 330 -2.32 15.89 -20.75
CA GLU A 330 -2.27 16.88 -19.67
C GLU A 330 -1.52 16.34 -18.45
N VAL A 331 -1.73 15.06 -18.09
CA VAL A 331 -0.93 14.38 -17.05
C VAL A 331 0.55 14.42 -17.41
N ALA A 332 0.91 14.06 -18.64
CA ALA A 332 2.30 14.07 -19.10
C ALA A 332 2.91 15.48 -19.06
N THR A 333 2.18 16.48 -19.50
CA THR A 333 2.61 17.89 -19.49
C THR A 333 2.88 18.37 -18.07
N TYR A 334 1.99 18.05 -17.12
CA TYR A 334 2.17 18.37 -15.71
C TYR A 334 3.39 17.68 -15.10
N VAL A 335 3.48 16.35 -15.24
CA VAL A 335 4.58 15.56 -14.65
C VAL A 335 5.94 16.00 -15.18
N VAL A 336 6.05 16.27 -16.49
CA VAL A 336 7.31 16.71 -17.10
C VAL A 336 7.69 18.12 -16.65
N SER A 337 6.74 19.06 -16.62
CA SER A 337 7.02 20.44 -16.21
C SER A 337 7.40 20.56 -14.73
N GLU A 338 6.77 19.76 -13.87
CA GLU A 338 7.03 19.71 -12.43
C GLU A 338 8.08 18.68 -12.02
N GLN A 339 8.70 17.98 -12.99
CA GLN A 339 9.56 16.83 -12.73
C GLN A 339 10.68 17.12 -11.71
N PRO A 340 11.43 18.24 -11.78
CA PRO A 340 12.49 18.49 -10.82
C PRO A 340 11.98 18.56 -9.37
N ARG A 341 10.80 19.18 -9.16
CA ARG A 341 10.16 19.29 -7.85
C ARG A 341 9.60 17.94 -7.39
N LEU A 342 8.82 17.28 -8.25
CA LEU A 342 8.20 15.98 -7.93
C LEU A 342 9.25 14.92 -7.58
N TYR A 343 10.36 14.88 -8.33
CA TYR A 343 11.49 14.01 -8.04
C TYR A 343 12.16 14.36 -6.71
N ALA A 344 12.53 15.63 -6.52
CA ALA A 344 13.24 16.07 -5.31
C ALA A 344 12.41 15.82 -4.04
N ASP A 345 11.11 16.12 -4.05
CA ASP A 345 10.24 15.92 -2.89
C ASP A 345 9.99 14.43 -2.60
N THR A 346 9.85 13.60 -3.64
CA THR A 346 9.77 12.14 -3.48
C THR A 346 11.08 11.58 -2.93
N GLN A 347 12.22 12.09 -3.40
CA GLN A 347 13.55 11.69 -2.93
C GLN A 347 13.80 12.12 -1.48
N LYS A 348 13.29 13.28 -1.03
CA LYS A 348 13.35 13.68 0.39
C LYS A 348 12.66 12.64 1.28
N PHE A 349 11.47 12.17 0.90
CA PHE A 349 10.77 11.13 1.64
C PHE A 349 11.57 9.82 1.68
N HIS A 350 11.98 9.34 0.50
CA HIS A 350 12.82 8.14 0.38
C HIS A 350 14.06 8.22 1.29
N ASN A 351 14.82 9.32 1.19
CA ASN A 351 16.04 9.51 1.97
C ASN A 351 15.77 9.63 3.47
N ALA A 352 14.65 10.22 3.88
CA ALA A 352 14.28 10.31 5.29
C ALA A 352 13.95 8.93 5.89
N LEU A 353 13.35 8.03 5.10
CA LEU A 353 13.03 6.67 5.52
C LEU A 353 14.25 5.74 5.49
N PHE A 354 15.01 5.74 4.39
CA PHE A 354 16.10 4.78 4.17
C PHE A 354 17.47 5.24 4.71
N ASN A 355 17.71 6.54 4.95
CA ASN A 355 18.86 7.00 5.76
C ASN A 355 18.55 6.95 7.26
N SER A 356 17.89 5.87 7.67
CA SER A 356 17.57 5.52 9.04
C SER A 356 18.66 4.60 9.59
N THR A 357 18.79 4.54 10.91
CA THR A 357 19.63 3.51 11.55
C THR A 357 18.82 2.32 12.02
N LEU A 358 17.51 2.28 11.76
CA LEU A 358 16.71 1.08 11.97
C LEU A 358 17.19 -0.06 11.05
N PRO A 359 16.97 -1.34 11.41
CA PRO A 359 17.43 -2.46 10.60
C PRO A 359 16.77 -2.48 9.21
N ASP A 360 17.53 -2.82 8.16
CA ASP A 360 17.04 -2.79 6.76
C ASP A 360 15.75 -3.58 6.56
N TYR A 361 15.62 -4.76 7.18
CA TYR A 361 14.42 -5.58 7.07
C TYR A 361 13.17 -4.94 7.72
N VAL A 362 13.34 -4.02 8.66
CA VAL A 362 12.25 -3.21 9.23
C VAL A 362 11.84 -2.12 8.24
N LEU A 363 12.81 -1.44 7.63
CA LEU A 363 12.57 -0.40 6.62
C LEU A 363 11.89 -0.98 5.37
N ASP A 364 12.34 -2.15 4.91
CA ASP A 364 11.72 -2.90 3.82
C ASP A 364 10.26 -3.22 4.14
N THR A 365 9.96 -3.68 5.36
CA THR A 365 8.59 -4.01 5.80
C THR A 365 7.70 -2.78 5.82
N ILE A 366 8.15 -1.69 6.42
CA ILE A 366 7.34 -0.47 6.56
C ILE A 366 7.08 0.15 5.18
N SER A 367 8.12 0.25 4.35
CA SER A 367 8.00 0.83 3.01
C SER A 367 7.15 -0.02 2.08
N ALA A 368 7.28 -1.35 2.14
CA ALA A 368 6.49 -2.25 1.30
C ALA A 368 5.00 -2.18 1.60
N ASN A 369 4.65 -2.01 2.87
CA ASN A 369 3.27 -1.90 3.32
C ASN A 369 2.68 -0.48 3.20
N ILE A 370 3.36 0.43 2.48
CA ILE A 370 2.72 1.63 1.92
C ILE A 370 1.92 1.27 0.67
N VAL A 371 2.32 0.24 -0.08
CA VAL A 371 1.73 -0.15 -1.37
C VAL A 371 0.21 -0.34 -1.34
N PRO A 372 -0.42 -0.96 -0.32
CA PRO A 372 -1.88 -1.10 -0.27
C PRO A 372 -2.64 0.18 -0.61
N MET A 373 -2.22 1.34 -0.09
CA MET A 373 -2.91 2.62 -0.34
C MET A 373 -2.73 3.17 -1.76
N ARG A 374 -1.69 2.73 -2.48
CA ARG A 374 -1.41 3.10 -3.87
C ARG A 374 -1.91 2.06 -4.87
N SER A 375 -2.33 0.89 -4.41
CA SER A 375 -2.89 -0.16 -5.27
C SER A 375 -4.38 0.04 -5.54
N ASN A 376 -4.98 -0.83 -6.36
CA ASN A 376 -6.43 -0.90 -6.55
C ASN A 376 -7.22 -1.28 -5.28
N THR A 377 -6.57 -1.57 -4.16
CA THR A 377 -7.22 -1.67 -2.86
C THR A 377 -7.85 -0.34 -2.47
N CYS A 378 -7.29 0.80 -2.88
CA CYS A 378 -7.84 2.11 -2.59
C CYS A 378 -8.29 2.84 -3.84
N PHE A 379 -9.33 3.68 -3.69
CA PHE A 379 -9.79 4.55 -4.74
C PHE A 379 -10.32 5.88 -4.21
N TRP A 380 -10.14 6.92 -5.02
CA TRP A 380 -10.51 8.30 -4.70
C TRP A 380 -11.45 8.85 -5.76
N LEU A 381 -12.61 9.35 -5.33
CA LEU A 381 -13.67 9.83 -6.22
C LEU A 381 -13.61 11.35 -6.43
N GLU A 382 -14.16 11.81 -7.54
CA GLU A 382 -14.21 13.23 -7.93
C GLU A 382 -14.94 14.16 -6.94
N ASP A 383 -15.74 13.61 -6.02
CA ASP A 383 -16.41 14.35 -4.95
C ASP A 383 -15.65 14.35 -3.62
N GLY A 384 -14.40 13.89 -3.63
CA GLY A 384 -13.50 13.85 -2.48
C GLY A 384 -13.62 12.59 -1.64
N ARG A 385 -14.64 11.76 -1.84
CA ARG A 385 -14.80 10.51 -1.07
C ARG A 385 -13.65 9.55 -1.35
N PHE A 386 -13.03 9.08 -0.29
CA PHE A 386 -11.95 8.10 -0.33
C PHE A 386 -12.41 6.78 0.28
N TYR A 387 -12.06 5.70 -0.40
CA TYR A 387 -12.52 4.36 -0.08
C TYR A 387 -11.37 3.37 -0.19
N GLY A 388 -11.51 2.28 0.54
CA GLY A 388 -10.66 1.11 0.35
C GLY A 388 -11.42 -0.20 0.51
N TRP A 389 -11.06 -1.18 -0.28
CA TRP A 389 -11.36 -2.59 -0.10
C TRP A 389 -10.54 -3.15 1.07
N GLU A 390 -10.77 -4.40 1.46
CA GLU A 390 -9.82 -5.07 2.35
C GLU A 390 -8.52 -5.45 1.62
N GLY A 391 -8.63 -5.80 0.35
CA GLY A 391 -7.54 -6.18 -0.53
C GLY A 391 -8.07 -6.36 -1.95
N CYS A 392 -7.35 -7.09 -2.78
CA CYS A 392 -7.76 -7.35 -4.17
C CYS A 392 -7.66 -8.83 -4.52
N PHE A 393 -8.71 -9.39 -5.12
CA PHE A 393 -8.55 -10.62 -5.91
C PHE A 393 -7.86 -10.30 -7.24
N ASP A 394 -7.60 -11.32 -8.06
CA ASP A 394 -6.95 -11.14 -9.36
C ASP A 394 -7.69 -10.15 -10.28
N THR A 395 -9.02 -10.10 -10.21
CA THR A 395 -9.88 -9.36 -11.15
C THR A 395 -10.91 -8.44 -10.50
N GLY A 396 -10.86 -8.26 -9.18
CA GLY A 396 -11.87 -7.49 -8.45
C GLY A 396 -11.43 -7.15 -7.04
N GLY A 397 -12.04 -6.12 -6.45
CA GLY A 397 -11.83 -5.79 -5.04
C GLY A 397 -12.29 -6.93 -4.13
N SER A 398 -11.55 -7.15 -3.05
CA SER A 398 -11.91 -8.14 -2.03
C SER A 398 -12.76 -7.51 -0.94
N CYS A 399 -13.88 -8.17 -0.63
CA CYS A 399 -14.82 -7.82 0.43
C CYS A 399 -15.28 -6.35 0.37
N ALA A 400 -16.37 -6.11 -0.38
CA ALA A 400 -16.94 -4.78 -0.62
C ALA A 400 -17.25 -3.98 0.65
N GLY A 401 -17.03 -2.67 0.54
CA GLY A 401 -17.11 -1.75 1.66
C GLY A 401 -15.82 -1.76 2.48
N THR A 402 -15.24 -0.58 2.69
CA THR A 402 -14.21 -0.31 3.69
C THR A 402 -14.62 -0.92 5.01
N CYS A 403 -13.94 -2.02 5.33
CA CYS A 403 -14.24 -2.83 6.48
C CYS A 403 -13.66 -2.18 7.73
N THR A 404 -14.50 -1.77 8.67
CA THR A 404 -14.03 -1.02 9.84
C THR A 404 -13.06 -1.84 10.69
N HIS A 405 -13.30 -3.14 10.88
CA HIS A 405 -12.43 -3.99 11.69
C HIS A 405 -11.08 -4.30 11.01
N VAL A 406 -11.00 -4.38 9.68
CA VAL A 406 -9.71 -4.59 8.96
C VAL A 406 -8.91 -3.30 8.94
N TRP A 407 -9.57 -2.21 8.59
CA TRP A 407 -8.96 -0.89 8.49
C TRP A 407 -8.63 -0.30 9.87
N SER A 408 -9.12 -0.89 10.97
CA SER A 408 -8.72 -0.50 12.33
C SER A 408 -7.20 -0.63 12.54
N TYR A 409 -6.59 -1.65 11.92
CA TYR A 409 -5.16 -1.93 11.98
C TYR A 409 -4.30 -0.94 11.17
N ALA A 410 -4.87 -0.25 10.18
CA ALA A 410 -4.12 0.51 9.20
C ALA A 410 -3.63 1.86 9.79
N TYR A 411 -2.32 2.03 9.93
CA TYR A 411 -1.70 3.28 10.42
C TYR A 411 -0.97 4.07 9.33
N SER A 412 -0.42 3.39 8.30
CA SER A 412 0.35 4.05 7.24
C SER A 412 -0.41 5.22 6.59
N LEU A 413 -1.69 5.03 6.25
CA LEU A 413 -2.48 6.05 5.55
C LEU A 413 -2.70 7.30 6.41
N ALA A 414 -2.98 7.16 7.70
CA ALA A 414 -3.21 8.31 8.57
C ALA A 414 -1.97 9.18 8.75
N PHE A 415 -0.80 8.55 8.88
CA PHE A 415 0.45 9.28 9.07
C PHE A 415 1.01 9.88 7.77
N LEU A 416 0.65 9.33 6.61
CA LEU A 416 1.14 9.81 5.30
C LEU A 416 0.14 10.72 4.60
N PHE A 417 -1.17 10.47 4.70
CA PHE A 417 -2.24 11.22 4.03
C PHE A 417 -3.49 11.37 4.94
N PRO A 418 -3.37 12.07 6.08
CA PRO A 418 -4.44 12.19 7.09
C PRO A 418 -5.74 12.80 6.56
N SER A 419 -5.69 13.60 5.49
CA SER A 419 -6.90 14.15 4.86
C SER A 419 -7.81 13.07 4.27
N LEU A 420 -7.23 11.97 3.76
CA LEU A 420 -7.99 10.86 3.19
C LEU A 420 -8.64 10.01 4.29
N GLU A 421 -7.94 9.77 5.40
CA GLU A 421 -8.48 9.06 6.56
C GLU A 421 -9.61 9.83 7.26
N ARG A 422 -9.49 11.16 7.37
CA ARG A 422 -10.58 12.00 7.89
C ARG A 422 -11.87 11.86 7.10
N GLU A 423 -11.78 11.69 5.79
CA GLU A 423 -12.96 11.46 4.94
C GLU A 423 -13.58 10.08 5.20
N MET A 424 -12.77 9.04 5.40
CA MET A 424 -13.26 7.71 5.77
C MET A 424 -14.03 7.75 7.11
N ARG A 425 -13.48 8.46 8.11
CA ARG A 425 -14.16 8.68 9.40
C ARG A 425 -15.44 9.49 9.25
N ARG A 426 -15.44 10.53 8.42
CA ARG A 426 -16.66 11.32 8.14
C ARG A 426 -17.77 10.41 7.60
N ILE A 427 -17.46 9.54 6.64
CA ILE A 427 -18.41 8.56 6.08
C ILE A 427 -18.93 7.62 7.17
N GLU A 428 -18.03 7.00 7.94
CA GLU A 428 -18.39 6.06 9.02
C GLU A 428 -19.37 6.68 10.03
N PHE A 429 -19.08 7.89 10.52
CA PHE A 429 -19.86 8.53 11.58
C PHE A 429 -21.10 9.28 11.08
N GLN A 430 -21.03 9.95 9.93
CA GLN A 430 -22.16 10.77 9.45
C GLN A 430 -23.14 10.01 8.55
N ILE A 431 -22.74 8.87 7.98
CA ILE A 431 -23.55 8.13 6.99
C ILE A 431 -23.81 6.70 7.45
N GLU A 432 -22.77 5.99 7.91
CA GLU A 432 -22.86 4.55 8.17
C GLU A 432 -23.37 4.22 9.59
N THR A 433 -23.27 5.18 10.53
CA THR A 433 -23.77 5.06 11.92
C THR A 433 -25.24 5.47 12.03
N GLU A 434 -26.06 4.60 12.61
CA GLU A 434 -27.50 4.81 12.80
C GLU A 434 -27.81 5.74 13.99
N ASP A 435 -29.10 6.04 14.17
CA ASP A 435 -29.62 6.87 15.27
C ASP A 435 -29.53 6.19 16.65
N ASP A 436 -29.44 4.86 16.70
CA ASP A 436 -29.20 4.10 17.94
C ASP A 436 -27.71 3.87 18.24
N GLY A 437 -26.82 4.31 17.35
CA GLY A 437 -25.37 4.13 17.47
C GLY A 437 -24.82 2.85 16.83
N TYR A 438 -25.67 2.00 16.25
CA TYR A 438 -25.21 0.86 15.45
C TYR A 438 -24.37 1.37 14.26
N MET A 439 -23.14 0.87 14.12
CA MET A 439 -22.29 1.13 12.95
C MET A 439 -22.14 -0.15 12.13
N THR A 440 -22.55 -0.11 10.86
CA THR A 440 -22.24 -1.21 9.93
C THR A 440 -20.72 -1.30 9.76
N PHE A 441 -20.16 -2.52 9.85
CA PHE A 441 -18.73 -2.71 9.63
C PHE A 441 -18.33 -2.65 8.16
N ARG A 442 -19.29 -2.47 7.23
CA ARG A 442 -19.07 -2.23 5.79
C ARG A 442 -19.74 -0.94 5.36
N ASN A 443 -19.00 -0.01 4.76
CA ASN A 443 -19.52 1.29 4.30
C ASN A 443 -20.25 1.23 2.94
N LEU A 444 -21.46 0.69 2.92
CA LEU A 444 -22.23 0.53 1.68
C LEU A 444 -23.25 1.66 1.45
N LYS A 445 -23.76 2.31 2.51
CA LYS A 445 -24.83 3.31 2.40
C LYS A 445 -24.39 4.56 1.64
N SER A 446 -23.12 4.94 1.77
CA SER A 446 -22.56 6.10 1.07
C SER A 446 -22.60 5.99 -0.47
N LEU A 447 -22.66 4.77 -1.02
CA LEU A 447 -22.94 4.51 -2.44
C LEU A 447 -24.40 4.11 -2.72
N GLY A 448 -25.26 4.15 -1.70
CA GLY A 448 -26.66 3.77 -1.80
C GLY A 448 -26.92 2.27 -1.83
N GLU A 449 -25.93 1.48 -1.42
CA GLU A 449 -26.04 0.03 -1.31
C GLU A 449 -26.41 -0.38 0.12
N THR A 450 -26.94 -1.59 0.26
CA THR A 450 -27.29 -2.17 1.57
C THR A 450 -26.40 -3.36 1.84
N PHE A 451 -25.87 -3.43 3.06
CA PHE A 451 -25.14 -4.61 3.49
C PHE A 451 -26.09 -5.76 3.76
N VAL A 452 -25.86 -6.89 3.08
CA VAL A 452 -26.59 -8.14 3.30
C VAL A 452 -25.60 -9.20 3.71
N TRP A 453 -25.76 -9.71 4.92
CA TRP A 453 -24.87 -10.75 5.45
C TRP A 453 -25.47 -12.13 5.20
N THR A 454 -24.98 -12.80 4.17
CA THR A 454 -25.52 -14.10 3.74
C THR A 454 -24.95 -15.29 4.50
N TRP A 455 -23.97 -15.06 5.38
CA TRP A 455 -23.28 -16.11 6.13
C TRP A 455 -23.90 -16.38 7.50
N ALA A 456 -24.85 -15.55 7.96
CA ALA A 456 -25.60 -15.77 9.19
C ALA A 456 -27.09 -16.04 8.92
N ASP A 457 -27.77 -16.60 9.91
CA ASP A 457 -29.22 -16.84 9.88
C ASP A 457 -30.05 -15.53 9.87
N GLN A 458 -29.41 -14.36 10.02
CA GLN A 458 -30.05 -13.05 9.94
C GLN A 458 -29.47 -12.19 8.79
N PRO A 459 -30.34 -11.47 8.05
CA PRO A 459 -29.91 -10.66 6.91
C PRO A 459 -29.13 -9.39 7.30
N LYS A 460 -29.33 -8.87 8.52
CA LYS A 460 -28.54 -7.76 9.10
C LYS A 460 -27.42 -8.37 9.94
N ALA A 461 -26.18 -8.03 9.65
CA ALA A 461 -25.05 -8.46 10.46
C ALA A 461 -25.08 -7.81 11.86
N GLU A 462 -24.40 -8.43 12.81
CA GLU A 462 -24.03 -7.74 14.05
C GLU A 462 -22.97 -6.67 13.76
N PRO A 463 -22.94 -5.55 14.50
CA PRO A 463 -21.84 -4.60 14.41
C PRO A 463 -20.57 -5.24 14.98
N ALA A 464 -19.42 -4.98 14.36
CA ALA A 464 -18.14 -5.48 14.84
C ALA A 464 -17.63 -4.61 16.00
N VAL A 465 -17.30 -5.20 17.16
CA VAL A 465 -16.82 -4.44 18.33
C VAL A 465 -15.52 -3.71 18.01
N ASP A 466 -14.53 -4.45 17.50
CA ASP A 466 -13.23 -3.95 17.06
C ASP A 466 -13.34 -3.01 15.85
N GLY A 467 -14.37 -3.17 15.02
CA GLY A 467 -14.70 -2.22 13.95
C GLY A 467 -15.25 -0.89 14.47
N GLN A 468 -16.30 -0.92 15.29
CA GLN A 468 -16.98 0.28 15.79
C GLN A 468 -16.13 1.03 16.82
N MET A 469 -15.57 0.32 17.81
CA MET A 469 -14.65 0.91 18.79
C MET A 469 -13.32 1.30 18.13
N GLY A 470 -12.85 0.53 17.14
CA GLY A 470 -11.70 0.91 16.31
C GLY A 470 -11.94 2.19 15.50
N SER A 471 -13.16 2.42 15.00
CA SER A 471 -13.52 3.70 14.37
C SER A 471 -13.50 4.87 15.34
N VAL A 472 -13.91 4.68 16.61
CA VAL A 472 -13.80 5.70 17.67
C VAL A 472 -12.34 6.04 17.96
N LEU A 473 -11.48 5.03 18.11
CA LEU A 473 -10.04 5.22 18.29
C LEU A 473 -9.39 5.95 17.10
N ARG A 474 -9.77 5.58 15.88
CA ARG A 474 -9.27 6.26 14.69
C ARG A 474 -9.81 7.68 14.56
N ALA A 475 -11.02 7.99 15.02
CA ALA A 475 -11.49 9.37 15.10
C ALA A 475 -10.61 10.23 16.01
N TYR A 476 -10.24 9.69 17.17
CA TYR A 476 -9.28 10.34 18.07
C TYR A 476 -7.91 10.52 17.42
N ARG A 477 -7.38 9.49 16.75
CA ARG A 477 -6.14 9.58 15.96
C ARG A 477 -6.18 10.70 14.93
N GLU A 478 -7.24 10.75 14.12
CA GLU A 478 -7.36 11.78 13.08
C GLU A 478 -7.52 13.19 13.66
N TRP A 479 -8.17 13.31 14.82
CA TRP A 479 -8.20 14.56 15.57
C TRP A 479 -6.82 14.96 16.09
N GLN A 480 -6.06 14.05 16.70
CA GLN A 480 -4.69 14.31 17.17
C GLN A 480 -3.75 14.72 16.03
N LEU A 481 -3.87 14.09 14.85
CA LEU A 481 -3.04 14.39 13.68
C LEU A 481 -3.43 15.68 12.94
N SER A 482 -4.64 16.20 13.18
CA SER A 482 -5.14 17.39 12.45
C SER A 482 -5.30 18.63 13.32
N GLY A 483 -5.64 18.45 14.60
CA GLY A 483 -6.13 19.52 15.46
C GLY A 483 -7.46 20.13 15.00
N ASP A 484 -8.16 19.52 14.03
CA ASP A 484 -9.36 20.09 13.41
C ASP A 484 -10.59 19.92 14.32
N ARG A 485 -10.84 20.93 15.14
CA ARG A 485 -11.99 20.98 16.04
C ARG A 485 -13.32 21.00 15.30
N VAL A 486 -13.42 21.69 14.17
CA VAL A 486 -14.68 21.80 13.41
C VAL A 486 -15.06 20.43 12.85
N TRP A 487 -14.07 19.70 12.31
CA TRP A 487 -14.26 18.33 11.87
C TRP A 487 -14.69 17.43 13.03
N LEU A 488 -14.02 17.48 14.18
CA LEU A 488 -14.38 16.67 15.34
C LEU A 488 -15.83 16.97 15.80
N GLU A 489 -16.21 18.25 15.94
CA GLU A 489 -17.56 18.67 16.29
C GLU A 489 -18.61 18.11 15.31
N SER A 490 -18.27 18.00 14.02
CA SER A 490 -19.18 17.50 12.99
C SER A 490 -19.48 16.00 13.08
N ILE A 491 -18.57 15.19 13.67
CA ILE A 491 -18.75 13.74 13.84
C ILE A 491 -19.11 13.36 15.28
N TRP A 492 -18.85 14.25 16.24
CA TRP A 492 -18.97 14.00 17.68
C TRP A 492 -20.32 13.41 18.13
N PRO A 493 -21.49 13.88 17.62
CA PRO A 493 -22.76 13.28 18.01
C PRO A 493 -22.85 11.78 17.70
N ALA A 494 -22.30 11.35 16.56
CA ALA A 494 -22.30 9.94 16.18
C ALA A 494 -21.23 9.13 16.92
N VAL A 495 -20.08 9.73 17.25
CA VAL A 495 -19.07 9.11 18.13
C VAL A 495 -19.68 8.75 19.48
N LYS A 496 -20.42 9.69 20.10
CA LYS A 496 -21.10 9.43 21.38
C LYS A 496 -22.14 8.31 21.27
N ARG A 497 -22.98 8.31 20.23
CA ARG A 497 -23.96 7.24 20.01
C ARG A 497 -23.29 5.88 19.82
N ALA A 498 -22.21 5.82 19.05
CA ALA A 498 -21.47 4.58 18.82
C ALA A 498 -20.86 4.02 20.12
N LEU A 499 -20.40 4.88 21.04
CA LEU A 499 -19.95 4.45 22.37
C LEU A 499 -21.13 4.00 23.25
N ASP A 500 -22.21 4.78 23.31
CA ASP A 500 -23.39 4.46 24.11
C ASP A 500 -24.03 3.12 23.66
N PHE A 501 -23.99 2.81 22.36
CA PHE A 501 -24.43 1.52 21.80
C PHE A 501 -23.68 0.34 22.43
N ALA A 502 -22.37 0.45 22.67
CA ALA A 502 -21.58 -0.65 23.23
C ALA A 502 -22.08 -1.08 24.61
N GLY A 503 -22.36 -0.11 25.49
CA GLY A 503 -22.88 -0.39 26.83
C GLY A 503 -24.35 -0.82 26.86
N ALA A 504 -25.09 -0.62 25.78
CA ALA A 504 -26.49 -1.02 25.66
C ALA A 504 -26.68 -2.39 24.98
N HIS A 505 -25.79 -2.76 24.07
CA HIS A 505 -25.92 -3.95 23.22
C HIS A 505 -24.98 -5.09 23.61
N TRP A 506 -23.75 -4.78 24.04
CA TRP A 506 -22.73 -5.80 24.33
C TRP A 506 -22.45 -6.01 25.82
N ASP A 507 -22.80 -5.06 26.68
CA ASP A 507 -22.76 -5.18 28.15
C ASP A 507 -24.18 -5.50 28.65
N THR A 508 -24.46 -6.77 28.94
CA THR A 508 -25.83 -7.25 29.22
C THR A 508 -26.24 -7.17 30.68
N ASP A 509 -25.27 -7.04 31.59
CA ASP A 509 -25.50 -6.89 33.04
C ASP A 509 -25.14 -5.49 33.59
N HIS A 510 -24.67 -4.59 32.72
CA HIS A 510 -24.35 -3.19 32.99
C HIS A 510 -23.21 -3.00 34.00
N ASP A 511 -22.19 -3.86 33.90
CA ASP A 511 -21.00 -3.86 34.74
C ASP A 511 -19.75 -3.23 34.09
N PHE A 512 -19.90 -2.72 32.85
CA PHE A 512 -18.86 -2.18 31.97
C PHE A 512 -17.90 -3.21 31.36
N VAL A 513 -18.20 -4.50 31.43
CA VAL A 513 -17.48 -5.60 30.79
C VAL A 513 -18.39 -6.22 29.75
N LEU A 514 -17.96 -6.20 28.49
CA LEU A 514 -18.74 -6.75 27.39
C LEU A 514 -18.82 -8.28 27.49
N ASP A 515 -20.03 -8.81 27.70
CA ASP A 515 -20.33 -10.23 27.87
C ASP A 515 -21.33 -10.78 26.83
N GLY A 516 -21.96 -9.90 26.06
CA GLY A 516 -22.98 -10.24 25.07
C GLY A 516 -22.44 -10.89 23.80
N LYS A 517 -23.24 -10.84 22.73
CA LYS A 517 -22.90 -11.34 21.40
C LYS A 517 -22.03 -10.32 20.65
N GLN A 518 -20.76 -10.64 20.44
CA GLN A 518 -19.74 -9.68 20.02
C GLN A 518 -19.10 -10.12 18.69
N HIS A 519 -19.60 -9.57 17.58
CA HIS A 519 -18.98 -9.79 16.26
C HIS A 519 -17.63 -9.09 16.18
N ASN A 520 -16.69 -9.66 15.45
CA ASN A 520 -15.30 -9.19 15.41
C ASN A 520 -14.62 -9.50 14.07
N THR A 521 -13.35 -9.11 13.92
CA THR A 521 -12.55 -9.30 12.70
C THR A 521 -12.40 -10.75 12.24
N TYR A 522 -12.78 -11.75 13.03
CA TYR A 522 -12.76 -13.15 12.63
C TYR A 522 -14.06 -13.60 11.95
N ASP A 523 -14.91 -12.65 11.52
CA ASP A 523 -16.19 -12.86 10.82
C ASP A 523 -17.20 -13.75 11.59
N ILE A 524 -17.03 -13.85 12.91
CA ILE A 524 -17.84 -14.65 13.81
C ILE A 524 -18.14 -13.85 15.09
N GLU A 525 -18.97 -14.41 15.95
CA GLU A 525 -19.26 -13.83 17.26
C GLU A 525 -18.53 -14.54 18.37
N PHE A 526 -17.83 -13.75 19.19
CA PHE A 526 -17.45 -14.17 20.53
C PHE A 526 -18.61 -13.91 21.50
N TYR A 527 -18.71 -14.77 22.51
CA TYR A 527 -19.67 -14.66 23.61
C TYR A 527 -18.93 -14.57 24.94
N GLY A 528 -19.53 -13.90 25.91
CA GLY A 528 -18.91 -13.68 27.21
C GLY A 528 -17.72 -12.71 27.16
N PRO A 529 -17.16 -12.40 28.34
CA PRO A 529 -15.99 -11.55 28.44
C PRO A 529 -14.79 -12.13 27.70
N ASN A 530 -14.26 -11.38 26.74
CA ASN A 530 -13.11 -11.75 25.94
C ASN A 530 -12.18 -10.55 25.75
N PRO A 531 -10.85 -10.77 25.59
CA PRO A 531 -9.87 -9.69 25.59
C PRO A 531 -9.91 -8.80 24.36
N LEU A 532 -10.20 -9.33 23.18
CA LEU A 532 -10.24 -8.53 21.95
C LEU A 532 -11.27 -7.40 22.10
N SER A 533 -12.51 -7.74 22.46
CA SER A 533 -13.61 -6.78 22.55
C SER A 533 -13.45 -5.82 23.73
N ASN A 534 -13.13 -6.34 24.92
CA ASN A 534 -13.09 -5.53 26.15
C ASN A 534 -11.93 -4.52 26.16
N ILE A 535 -10.75 -4.92 25.69
CA ILE A 535 -9.59 -4.01 25.67
C ILE A 535 -9.78 -2.92 24.60
N TYR A 536 -10.44 -3.22 23.47
CA TYR A 536 -10.87 -2.19 22.52
C TYR A 536 -11.87 -1.21 23.13
N TYR A 537 -12.85 -1.71 23.88
CA TYR A 537 -13.83 -0.88 24.56
C TYR A 537 -13.19 0.06 25.58
N MET A 538 -12.27 -0.44 26.41
CA MET A 538 -11.47 0.37 27.34
C MET A 538 -10.70 1.46 26.61
N ALA A 539 -10.04 1.13 25.49
CA ALA A 539 -9.30 2.10 24.69
C ALA A 539 -10.24 3.18 24.13
N ALA A 540 -11.42 2.81 23.62
CA ALA A 540 -12.41 3.74 23.10
C ALA A 540 -12.97 4.66 24.21
N LEU A 541 -13.19 4.15 25.43
CA LEU A 541 -13.57 4.97 26.59
C LEU A 541 -12.50 6.04 26.88
N ARG A 542 -11.22 5.68 26.89
CA ARG A 542 -10.11 6.64 27.07
C ARG A 542 -10.05 7.67 25.94
N ALA A 543 -10.25 7.26 24.69
CA ALA A 543 -10.26 8.18 23.56
C ALA A 543 -11.44 9.18 23.62
N VAL A 544 -12.63 8.71 23.98
CA VAL A 544 -13.81 9.58 24.16
C VAL A 544 -13.64 10.50 25.36
N GLU A 545 -13.00 10.05 26.44
CA GLU A 545 -12.61 10.90 27.57
C GLU A 545 -11.79 12.12 27.10
N GLU A 546 -10.74 11.89 26.30
CA GLU A 546 -9.88 12.97 25.80
C GLU A 546 -10.60 13.88 24.78
N MET A 547 -11.38 13.33 23.84
CA MET A 547 -12.18 14.14 22.92
C MET A 547 -13.23 14.98 23.66
N ALA A 548 -13.88 14.44 24.69
CA ALA A 548 -14.85 15.16 25.49
C ALA A 548 -14.20 16.32 26.26
N LYS A 549 -13.00 16.14 26.82
CA LYS A 549 -12.22 17.22 27.42
C LYS A 549 -11.94 18.34 26.41
N ALA A 550 -11.50 17.99 25.20
CA ALA A 550 -11.22 18.97 24.15
C ALA A 550 -12.45 19.77 23.68
N LEU A 551 -13.61 19.12 23.67
CA LEU A 551 -14.88 19.75 23.30
C LEU A 551 -15.56 20.51 24.44
N GLY A 552 -15.06 20.38 25.67
CA GLY A 552 -15.62 21.03 26.85
C GLY A 552 -16.84 20.31 27.43
N GLU A 553 -16.90 18.98 27.35
CA GLU A 553 -17.93 18.12 27.94
C GLU A 553 -17.37 17.32 29.14
N PRO A 554 -17.08 17.96 30.29
CA PRO A 554 -16.42 17.31 31.43
C PRO A 554 -17.23 16.17 32.06
N GLU A 555 -18.57 16.23 32.00
CA GLU A 555 -19.44 15.16 32.49
C GLU A 555 -19.32 13.88 31.67
N VAL A 556 -19.17 14.00 30.35
CA VAL A 556 -18.93 12.85 29.46
C VAL A 556 -17.54 12.29 29.69
N ALA A 557 -16.53 13.14 29.87
CA ALA A 557 -15.17 12.72 30.17
C ALA A 557 -15.12 11.91 31.48
N GLU A 558 -15.71 12.42 32.56
CA GLU A 558 -15.75 11.74 33.86
C GLU A 558 -16.50 10.41 33.78
N ARG A 559 -17.64 10.36 33.06
CA ARG A 559 -18.40 9.12 32.86
C ARG A 559 -17.56 8.05 32.14
N CYS A 560 -16.82 8.43 31.10
CA CYS A 560 -15.96 7.50 30.37
C CYS A 560 -14.79 7.03 31.24
N HIS A 561 -14.20 7.92 32.03
CA HIS A 561 -13.13 7.59 32.98
C HIS A 561 -13.59 6.56 34.02
N GLN A 562 -14.75 6.78 34.65
CA GLN A 562 -15.32 5.86 35.64
C GLN A 562 -15.65 4.49 35.04
N ALA A 563 -16.25 4.47 33.84
CA ALA A 563 -16.53 3.23 33.12
C ALA A 563 -15.24 2.47 32.78
N PHE A 564 -14.18 3.19 32.37
CA PHE A 564 -12.86 2.60 32.11
C PHE A 564 -12.28 1.93 33.36
N GLU A 565 -12.22 2.64 34.49
CA GLU A 565 -11.67 2.09 35.74
C GLU A 565 -12.43 0.85 36.22
N ALA A 566 -13.77 0.89 36.13
CA ALA A 566 -14.63 -0.24 36.49
C ALA A 566 -14.41 -1.44 35.56
N SER A 567 -14.41 -1.19 34.24
CA SER A 567 -14.17 -2.20 33.21
C SER A 567 -12.80 -2.86 33.38
N ALA A 568 -11.74 -2.06 33.48
CA ALA A 568 -10.37 -2.54 33.63
C ALA A 568 -10.21 -3.42 34.87
N SER A 569 -10.70 -2.97 36.03
CA SER A 569 -10.58 -3.75 37.27
C SER A 569 -11.37 -5.05 37.22
N LYS A 570 -12.59 -5.06 36.67
CA LYS A 570 -13.45 -6.26 36.65
C LYS A 570 -12.99 -7.25 35.59
N PHE A 571 -12.67 -6.78 34.38
CA PHE A 571 -12.15 -7.61 33.30
C PHE A 571 -10.83 -8.26 33.69
N ASP A 572 -9.90 -7.52 34.30
CA ASP A 572 -8.62 -8.08 34.76
C ASP A 572 -8.84 -9.22 35.76
N ALA A 573 -9.68 -9.01 36.77
CA ALA A 573 -9.99 -10.03 37.78
C ALA A 573 -10.65 -11.29 37.19
N LEU A 574 -11.40 -11.15 36.11
CA LEU A 574 -12.16 -12.24 35.50
C LEU A 574 -11.34 -13.05 34.48
N CYS A 575 -10.62 -12.35 33.60
CA CYS A 575 -10.00 -12.93 32.41
C CYS A 575 -8.48 -13.13 32.52
N TRP A 576 -7.81 -12.55 33.53
CA TRP A 576 -6.40 -12.81 33.74
C TRP A 576 -6.16 -14.21 34.31
N ASN A 577 -5.46 -15.07 33.58
CA ASN A 577 -5.18 -16.44 34.01
C ASN A 577 -3.82 -16.61 34.72
N GLY A 578 -3.08 -15.52 34.94
CA GLY A 578 -1.70 -15.53 35.47
C GLY A 578 -0.60 -15.41 34.42
N GLU A 579 -0.91 -15.60 33.14
CA GLU A 579 0.03 -15.51 32.02
C GLU A 579 -0.47 -14.63 30.87
N TYR A 580 -1.76 -14.75 30.53
CA TYR A 580 -2.42 -14.00 29.45
C TYR A 580 -3.93 -13.86 29.76
N TYR A 581 -4.65 -13.08 28.97
CA TYR A 581 -6.10 -12.92 29.10
C TYR A 581 -6.84 -13.97 28.28
N ASN A 582 -7.73 -14.73 28.92
CA ASN A 582 -8.58 -15.72 28.25
C ASN A 582 -9.99 -15.18 27.99
N GLN A 583 -10.77 -15.91 27.19
CA GLN A 583 -12.21 -15.72 27.11
C GLN A 583 -12.89 -16.51 28.23
N TYR A 584 -13.80 -15.86 28.95
CA TYR A 584 -14.57 -16.44 30.04
C TYR A 584 -15.94 -16.91 29.55
N LEU A 585 -16.14 -18.23 29.57
CA LEU A 585 -17.42 -18.92 29.35
C LEU A 585 -17.49 -20.14 30.26
N GLU A 586 -18.66 -20.42 30.87
CA GLU A 586 -18.84 -21.62 31.69
C GLU A 586 -18.69 -22.91 30.87
N ASP A 587 -19.25 -22.90 29.65
CA ASP A 587 -19.08 -23.95 28.64
C ASP A 587 -18.61 -23.30 27.34
N VAL A 588 -17.36 -23.55 26.97
CA VAL A 588 -16.76 -22.98 25.75
C VAL A 588 -17.39 -23.52 24.46
N ASP A 589 -18.01 -24.71 24.52
CA ASP A 589 -18.69 -25.33 23.39
C ASP A 589 -20.20 -25.02 23.36
N ALA A 590 -20.72 -24.19 24.28
CA ALA A 590 -22.09 -23.69 24.24
C ALA A 590 -22.38 -22.91 22.95
N TYR A 591 -21.34 -22.28 22.39
CA TYR A 591 -21.34 -21.62 21.09
C TYR A 591 -20.17 -22.14 20.26
N LYS A 592 -20.33 -22.26 18.94
CA LYS A 592 -19.20 -22.57 18.05
C LYS A 592 -18.27 -21.38 17.94
N TYR A 593 -17.04 -21.61 17.51
CA TYR A 593 -16.09 -20.58 17.08
C TYR A 593 -15.59 -19.67 18.19
N GLN A 594 -15.40 -20.23 19.38
CA GLN A 594 -14.84 -19.54 20.54
C GLN A 594 -13.33 -19.82 20.66
N HIS A 595 -12.61 -19.07 21.50
CA HIS A 595 -11.22 -19.39 21.84
C HIS A 595 -11.04 -19.86 23.29
N GLY A 596 -11.94 -19.49 24.21
CA GLY A 596 -11.91 -19.90 25.61
C GLY A 596 -10.55 -19.71 26.26
N GLN A 597 -9.95 -20.80 26.74
CA GLN A 597 -8.63 -20.81 27.39
C GLN A 597 -7.45 -20.58 26.44
N GLY A 598 -7.68 -20.43 25.14
CA GLY A 598 -6.64 -20.19 24.14
C GLY A 598 -5.95 -18.85 24.32
N CYS A 599 -4.65 -18.81 24.04
CA CYS A 599 -3.84 -17.60 23.95
C CYS A 599 -4.12 -16.94 22.60
N LEU A 600 -4.93 -15.87 22.59
CA LEU A 600 -5.28 -15.13 21.39
C LEU A 600 -4.20 -14.10 21.06
N SER A 601 -3.74 -14.03 19.80
CA SER A 601 -2.71 -13.07 19.37
C SER A 601 -3.19 -11.63 19.42
N ASP A 602 -4.44 -11.37 19.03
CA ASP A 602 -5.03 -10.01 19.04
C ASP A 602 -5.52 -9.55 20.42
N GLN A 603 -5.27 -10.31 21.50
CA GLN A 603 -5.82 -9.98 22.83
C GLN A 603 -5.40 -8.58 23.32
N LEU A 604 -4.26 -8.04 22.87
CA LEU A 604 -3.75 -6.71 23.24
C LEU A 604 -3.86 -5.66 22.13
N LEU A 605 -4.68 -5.88 21.10
CA LEU A 605 -4.78 -4.92 19.99
C LEU A 605 -5.32 -3.55 20.43
N GLY A 606 -6.30 -3.49 21.34
CA GLY A 606 -6.75 -2.22 21.94
C GLY A 606 -5.65 -1.53 22.76
N GLN A 607 -4.75 -2.29 23.39
CA GLN A 607 -3.60 -1.75 24.13
C GLN A 607 -2.56 -1.14 23.18
N LEU A 608 -2.31 -1.76 22.02
CA LEU A 608 -1.44 -1.18 20.99
C LEU A 608 -1.95 0.19 20.55
N HIS A 609 -3.26 0.32 20.31
CA HIS A 609 -3.86 1.61 20.01
C HIS A 609 -3.65 2.61 21.15
N ALA A 610 -3.83 2.20 22.40
CA ALA A 610 -3.62 3.06 23.54
C ALA A 610 -2.16 3.55 23.66
N HIS A 611 -1.17 2.69 23.42
CA HIS A 611 0.24 3.11 23.37
C HIS A 611 0.51 4.08 22.21
N ALA A 612 0.06 3.75 21.00
CA ALA A 612 0.28 4.60 19.82
C ALA A 612 -0.40 5.97 19.93
N LEU A 613 -1.54 6.05 20.63
CA LEU A 613 -2.36 7.27 20.78
C LEU A 613 -2.13 7.99 22.11
N GLY A 614 -1.22 7.51 22.96
CA GLY A 614 -0.89 8.16 24.24
C GLY A 614 -1.97 8.05 25.32
N LEU A 615 -2.81 7.01 25.26
CA LEU A 615 -3.90 6.76 26.21
C LEU A 615 -3.48 5.96 27.46
N GLY A 616 -2.21 5.52 27.52
CA GLY A 616 -1.62 4.83 28.68
C GLY A 616 -1.84 3.32 28.71
N ASP A 617 -1.55 2.72 29.86
CA ASP A 617 -1.77 1.29 30.12
C ASP A 617 -3.24 1.08 30.52
N LEU A 618 -3.99 0.29 29.75
CA LEU A 618 -5.43 0.03 29.95
C LEU A 618 -5.68 -1.01 31.05
N LEU A 619 -4.68 -1.81 31.34
CA LEU A 619 -4.66 -2.91 32.31
C LEU A 619 -3.35 -2.84 33.11
N PRO A 620 -3.17 -3.63 34.19
CA PRO A 620 -1.93 -3.62 34.95
C PRO A 620 -0.71 -3.87 34.05
N ARG A 621 0.27 -2.96 34.10
CA ARG A 621 1.47 -2.99 33.25
C ARG A 621 2.20 -4.34 33.22
N GLU A 622 2.31 -4.98 34.38
CA GLU A 622 2.96 -6.30 34.49
C GLU A 622 2.15 -7.40 33.78
N HIS A 623 0.82 -7.32 33.79
CA HIS A 623 -0.04 -8.27 33.06
C HIS A 623 0.09 -8.05 31.56
N ILE A 624 0.06 -6.80 31.06
CA ILE A 624 0.29 -6.47 29.65
C ILE A 624 1.64 -7.01 29.17
N ARG A 625 2.72 -6.68 29.91
CA ARG A 625 4.09 -7.11 29.58
C ARG A 625 4.22 -8.63 29.56
N THR A 626 3.54 -9.32 30.46
CA THR A 626 3.55 -10.79 30.54
C THR A 626 2.72 -11.41 29.41
N ALA A 627 1.50 -10.90 29.16
CA ALA A 627 0.61 -11.37 28.10
C ALA A 627 1.25 -11.29 26.73
N ILE A 628 1.83 -10.13 26.36
CA ILE A 628 2.46 -9.97 25.04
C ILE A 628 3.64 -10.93 24.86
N LYS A 629 4.41 -11.17 25.93
CA LYS A 629 5.51 -12.14 25.89
C LYS A 629 4.98 -13.56 25.68
N ARG A 630 3.87 -13.92 26.33
CA ARG A 630 3.22 -15.23 26.21
C ARG A 630 2.59 -15.46 24.85
N ILE A 631 2.06 -14.42 24.21
CA ILE A 631 1.61 -14.47 22.81
C ILE A 631 2.77 -14.90 21.92
N PHE A 632 3.95 -14.28 22.04
CA PHE A 632 5.12 -14.72 21.29
C PHE A 632 5.52 -16.16 21.65
N ASP A 633 5.69 -16.47 22.93
CA ASP A 633 6.18 -17.78 23.39
C ASP A 633 5.29 -18.95 22.96
N TYR A 634 3.97 -18.75 22.89
CA TYR A 634 3.01 -19.81 22.59
C TYR A 634 2.53 -19.82 21.15
N ASN A 635 2.42 -18.66 20.50
CA ASN A 635 1.82 -18.56 19.17
C ASN A 635 2.85 -18.48 18.04
N TYR A 636 4.10 -18.12 18.31
CA TYR A 636 5.15 -18.08 17.28
C TYR A 636 5.71 -19.49 17.03
N LEU A 637 5.61 -19.95 15.79
CA LEU A 637 6.07 -21.26 15.36
C LEU A 637 7.19 -21.15 14.33
N VAL A 638 8.24 -21.96 14.52
CA VAL A 638 9.33 -22.14 13.57
C VAL A 638 9.12 -23.45 12.81
N GLY A 639 8.87 -23.35 11.50
CA GLY A 639 8.60 -24.49 10.64
C GLY A 639 7.15 -24.99 10.76
N PHE A 640 6.46 -25.08 9.63
CA PHE A 640 5.06 -25.49 9.53
C PHE A 640 4.87 -26.91 8.96
N GLN A 641 5.95 -27.68 8.73
CA GLN A 641 5.85 -29.01 8.11
C GLN A 641 4.98 -30.00 8.91
N ASN A 642 4.89 -29.82 10.23
CA ASN A 642 4.14 -30.67 11.15
C ASN A 642 2.94 -29.95 11.79
N HIS A 643 2.61 -28.74 11.34
CA HIS A 643 1.45 -28.01 11.82
C HIS A 643 0.23 -28.36 10.95
N SER A 644 -0.84 -28.85 11.58
CA SER A 644 -2.08 -29.15 10.88
C SER A 644 -2.94 -27.89 10.81
N ASN A 645 -3.24 -27.44 9.58
CA ASN A 645 -4.13 -26.32 9.33
C ASN A 645 -5.18 -26.75 8.28
N CYS A 646 -6.46 -26.66 8.65
CA CYS A 646 -7.60 -26.95 7.78
C CYS A 646 -8.29 -25.69 7.21
N GLN A 647 -7.72 -24.52 7.47
CA GLN A 647 -8.17 -23.18 7.13
C GLN A 647 -7.32 -22.64 5.96
N ARG A 648 -7.33 -21.34 5.66
CA ARG A 648 -6.47 -20.80 4.60
C ARG A 648 -5.01 -20.83 5.08
N THR A 649 -4.09 -21.08 4.16
CA THR A 649 -2.69 -21.29 4.49
C THR A 649 -1.82 -20.22 3.85
N TYR A 650 -1.33 -19.30 4.69
CA TYR A 650 -0.40 -18.24 4.28
C TYR A 650 1.06 -18.57 4.57
N VAL A 651 1.32 -19.61 5.39
CA VAL A 651 2.64 -20.06 5.81
C VAL A 651 2.78 -21.55 5.54
N LEU A 652 3.86 -21.96 4.87
CA LEU A 652 4.06 -23.31 4.35
C LEU A 652 5.45 -23.87 4.70
N ASN A 653 5.53 -25.19 4.85
CA ASN A 653 6.79 -25.94 4.89
C ASN A 653 7.78 -25.42 5.96
N ASP A 654 8.92 -24.88 5.54
CA ASP A 654 10.02 -24.37 6.37
C ASP A 654 9.80 -22.94 6.87
N GLU A 655 8.71 -22.31 6.47
CA GLU A 655 8.39 -20.94 6.89
C GLU A 655 8.05 -20.89 8.39
N SER A 656 8.22 -19.72 8.98
CA SER A 656 7.88 -19.42 10.38
C SER A 656 6.80 -18.34 10.42
N GLY A 657 6.01 -18.27 11.48
CA GLY A 657 4.93 -17.30 11.62
C GLY A 657 4.22 -17.35 12.97
N LEU A 658 3.41 -16.34 13.25
CA LEU A 658 2.60 -16.23 14.46
C LEU A 658 1.16 -16.70 14.21
N LEU A 659 0.76 -17.80 14.84
CA LEU A 659 -0.62 -18.31 14.76
C LEU A 659 -1.60 -17.35 15.45
N LEU A 660 -2.85 -17.30 14.99
CA LEU A 660 -3.86 -16.43 15.62
C LEU A 660 -4.25 -16.90 17.03
N CYS A 661 -4.27 -18.21 17.29
CA CYS A 661 -4.52 -18.71 18.64
C CYS A 661 -3.91 -20.09 18.89
N THR A 662 -3.41 -20.31 20.11
CA THR A 662 -2.92 -21.61 20.57
C THR A 662 -3.49 -21.97 21.94
N TRP A 663 -3.45 -23.26 22.30
CA TRP A 663 -3.97 -23.76 23.58
C TRP A 663 -2.85 -24.47 24.37
N PRO A 664 -1.89 -23.70 24.91
CA PRO A 664 -0.67 -24.24 25.53
C PRO A 664 -0.98 -25.17 26.73
N HIS A 665 -2.10 -24.93 27.40
CA HIS A 665 -2.55 -25.68 28.58
C HIS A 665 -3.69 -26.67 28.29
N GLY A 666 -4.02 -26.91 27.02
CA GLY A 666 -5.20 -27.66 26.61
C GLY A 666 -6.48 -26.81 26.61
N GLY A 667 -7.64 -27.44 26.51
CA GLY A 667 -8.93 -26.73 26.48
C GLY A 667 -9.30 -26.14 25.11
N ARG A 668 -8.71 -26.65 24.01
CA ARG A 668 -9.12 -26.29 22.65
C ARG A 668 -10.58 -26.69 22.41
N PRO A 669 -11.46 -25.76 22.02
CA PRO A 669 -12.87 -26.07 21.74
C PRO A 669 -13.01 -27.13 20.65
N THR A 670 -14.16 -27.78 20.60
CA THR A 670 -14.48 -28.75 19.55
C THR A 670 -14.42 -28.09 18.17
N PHE A 671 -14.92 -26.85 18.09
CA PHE A 671 -14.81 -25.97 16.93
C PHE A 671 -14.26 -24.60 17.36
N PRO A 672 -12.92 -24.40 17.36
CA PRO A 672 -12.34 -23.09 17.63
C PRO A 672 -12.74 -22.10 16.54
N PHE A 673 -12.51 -20.80 16.76
CA PHE A 673 -12.80 -19.78 15.74
C PHE A 673 -12.10 -20.07 14.41
N VAL A 674 -12.75 -19.66 13.33
CA VAL A 674 -12.55 -20.17 11.96
C VAL A 674 -11.18 -19.87 11.37
N TYR A 675 -10.42 -18.95 11.97
CA TYR A 675 -9.08 -18.54 11.53
C TYR A 675 -7.97 -18.83 12.54
N SER A 676 -8.25 -19.60 13.59
CA SER A 676 -7.31 -19.86 14.71
C SER A 676 -5.94 -20.42 14.32
N ASP A 677 -5.83 -21.15 13.21
CA ASP A 677 -4.60 -21.77 12.72
C ASP A 677 -3.98 -21.00 11.53
N GLU A 678 -4.55 -19.83 11.16
CA GLU A 678 -3.97 -18.94 10.15
C GLU A 678 -2.85 -18.06 10.76
N VAL A 679 -2.05 -17.46 9.88
CA VAL A 679 -1.04 -16.45 10.21
C VAL A 679 -1.33 -15.21 9.36
N TRP A 680 -1.58 -14.08 10.00
CA TRP A 680 -1.89 -12.82 9.33
C TRP A 680 -0.78 -11.81 9.57
N THR A 681 -0.23 -11.21 8.51
CA THR A 681 0.92 -10.32 8.66
C THR A 681 0.57 -9.02 9.37
N GLY A 682 -0.64 -8.50 9.16
CA GLY A 682 -1.17 -7.38 9.95
C GLY A 682 -1.22 -7.70 11.44
N VAL A 683 -1.49 -8.97 11.80
CA VAL A 683 -1.48 -9.40 13.20
C VAL A 683 -0.03 -9.54 13.73
N GLU A 684 0.85 -10.10 12.92
CA GLU A 684 2.28 -10.18 13.27
C GLU A 684 2.89 -8.80 13.54
N TYR A 685 2.52 -7.77 12.79
CA TYR A 685 3.04 -6.41 13.00
C TYR A 685 2.48 -5.73 14.24
N HIS A 686 1.20 -5.91 14.55
CA HIS A 686 0.63 -5.36 15.78
C HIS A 686 1.29 -6.00 17.03
N VAL A 687 1.48 -7.32 17.03
CA VAL A 687 2.18 -8.04 18.11
C VAL A 687 3.63 -7.58 18.20
N ALA A 688 4.33 -7.41 17.08
CA ALA A 688 5.69 -6.92 17.06
C ALA A 688 5.81 -5.51 17.67
N ALA A 689 4.89 -4.59 17.33
CA ALA A 689 4.87 -3.25 17.90
C ALA A 689 4.59 -3.25 19.41
N GLU A 690 3.63 -4.06 19.87
CA GLU A 690 3.31 -4.19 21.30
C GLU A 690 4.47 -4.83 22.08
N LEU A 691 5.17 -5.82 21.50
CA LEU A 691 6.41 -6.35 22.07
C LEU A 691 7.46 -5.26 22.25
N ILE A 692 7.61 -4.34 21.29
CA ILE A 692 8.57 -3.22 21.35
C ILE A 692 8.20 -2.24 22.47
N TYR A 693 6.94 -1.80 22.55
CA TYR A 693 6.48 -0.91 23.63
C TYR A 693 6.71 -1.52 25.02
N ASN A 694 6.65 -2.84 25.11
CA ASN A 694 6.91 -3.61 26.33
C ASN A 694 8.36 -4.10 26.46
N GLY A 695 9.31 -3.61 25.66
CA GLY A 695 10.75 -3.88 25.83
C GLY A 695 11.22 -5.29 25.44
N TRP A 696 10.47 -6.00 24.60
CA TRP A 696 10.81 -7.32 24.04
C TRP A 696 11.31 -7.19 22.59
N LEU A 697 12.34 -6.37 22.38
CA LEU A 697 12.83 -6.00 21.05
C LEU A 697 13.21 -7.21 20.18
N GLN A 698 13.94 -8.18 20.72
CA GLN A 698 14.45 -9.30 19.91
C GLN A 698 13.32 -10.21 19.39
N ASP A 699 12.30 -10.45 20.20
CA ASP A 699 11.13 -11.24 19.83
C ASP A 699 10.34 -10.53 18.72
N ALA A 700 10.15 -9.20 18.84
CA ALA A 700 9.52 -8.38 17.80
C ALA A 700 10.28 -8.44 16.47
N LEU A 701 11.60 -8.25 16.52
CA LEU A 701 12.45 -8.30 15.33
C LEU A 701 12.46 -9.70 14.69
N GLN A 702 12.31 -10.77 15.47
CA GLN A 702 12.22 -12.13 14.97
C GLN A 702 10.93 -12.36 14.16
N ILE A 703 9.79 -11.82 14.60
CA ILE A 703 8.55 -11.83 13.83
C ILE A 703 8.76 -11.14 12.48
N ILE A 704 9.28 -9.90 12.48
CA ILE A 704 9.46 -9.09 11.26
C ILE A 704 10.40 -9.81 10.27
N LYS A 705 11.51 -10.38 10.75
CA LYS A 705 12.43 -11.19 9.92
C LYS A 705 11.73 -12.38 9.28
N SER A 706 10.78 -13.01 9.99
CA SER A 706 10.02 -14.15 9.49
C SER A 706 9.09 -13.75 8.36
N VAL A 707 8.36 -12.63 8.52
CA VAL A 707 7.53 -12.07 7.44
C VAL A 707 8.39 -11.77 6.21
N GLN A 708 9.54 -11.12 6.41
CA GLN A 708 10.49 -10.80 5.34
C GLN A 708 11.07 -12.03 4.64
N ALA A 709 11.29 -13.13 5.36
CA ALA A 709 11.76 -14.38 4.79
C ALA A 709 10.69 -15.06 3.90
N ARG A 710 9.40 -14.88 4.21
CA ARG A 710 8.28 -15.39 3.39
C ARG A 710 8.07 -14.59 2.10
N HIS A 711 8.56 -13.35 2.05
CA HIS A 711 8.48 -12.43 0.92
C HIS A 711 9.88 -12.17 0.34
N ASP A 712 10.49 -13.21 -0.20
CA ASP A 712 11.85 -13.19 -0.76
C ASP A 712 11.91 -12.86 -2.26
N GLY A 713 10.77 -12.60 -2.90
CA GLY A 713 10.66 -12.35 -4.34
C GLY A 713 10.48 -13.62 -5.17
N VAL A 714 10.78 -14.80 -4.63
CA VAL A 714 10.54 -16.11 -5.27
C VAL A 714 9.24 -16.72 -4.77
N ARG A 715 9.09 -16.83 -3.45
CA ARG A 715 7.90 -17.37 -2.79
C ARG A 715 6.71 -16.42 -2.93
N ARG A 716 6.92 -15.14 -2.60
CA ARG A 716 5.93 -14.06 -2.64
C ARG A 716 6.62 -12.73 -2.95
N SER A 717 5.90 -11.78 -3.53
CA SER A 717 6.41 -10.41 -3.75
C SER A 717 6.61 -9.70 -2.41
N ARG A 718 7.58 -8.80 -2.34
CA ARG A 718 7.78 -7.94 -1.15
C ARG A 718 6.69 -6.91 -0.96
N TRP A 719 6.17 -6.39 -2.07
CA TRP A 719 5.18 -5.32 -2.10
C TRP A 719 3.75 -5.85 -2.13
N ASP A 720 3.56 -7.14 -1.83
CA ASP A 720 2.25 -7.82 -1.85
C ASP A 720 2.16 -8.87 -0.76
N GLU A 721 1.86 -8.41 0.44
CA GLU A 721 1.51 -9.28 1.56
C GLU A 721 0.03 -9.65 1.48
N VAL A 722 -0.25 -10.95 1.33
CA VAL A 722 -1.59 -11.48 1.07
C VAL A 722 -2.30 -11.94 2.34
N GLU A 723 -3.61 -11.69 2.41
CA GLU A 723 -4.54 -12.29 3.39
C GLU A 723 -5.80 -12.73 2.64
N CYS A 724 -6.91 -11.99 2.71
CA CYS A 724 -8.07 -12.21 1.83
C CYS A 724 -7.88 -11.50 0.48
N GLY A 725 -6.75 -11.74 -0.20
CA GLY A 725 -6.36 -11.10 -1.46
C GLY A 725 -5.03 -10.36 -1.38
N HIS A 726 -4.62 -9.81 -2.52
CA HIS A 726 -3.44 -8.98 -2.76
C HIS A 726 -3.54 -7.62 -2.07
N HIS A 727 -2.39 -7.06 -1.73
CA HIS A 727 -2.21 -5.71 -1.19
C HIS A 727 -3.14 -5.42 0.00
N TYR A 728 -3.20 -6.35 0.95
CA TYR A 728 -4.22 -6.35 1.98
C TYR A 728 -4.04 -5.18 2.97
N ALA A 729 -5.13 -4.48 3.31
CA ALA A 729 -5.09 -3.24 4.07
C ALA A 729 -4.55 -3.42 5.50
N ARG A 730 -4.74 -4.59 6.11
CA ARG A 730 -4.28 -4.88 7.48
C ARG A 730 -2.76 -4.77 7.63
N THR A 731 -1.99 -4.97 6.56
CA THR A 731 -0.52 -4.94 6.61
C THR A 731 0.04 -3.53 6.81
N MET A 732 -0.79 -2.50 6.57
CA MET A 732 -0.50 -1.11 6.98
C MET A 732 -0.39 -0.94 8.50
N SER A 733 -0.63 -1.98 9.30
CA SER A 733 -0.28 -2.06 10.72
C SER A 733 1.23 -1.94 10.96
N SER A 734 2.07 -2.36 10.00
CA SER A 734 3.53 -2.25 10.08
C SER A 734 4.05 -0.85 10.43
N TRP A 735 3.30 0.21 10.13
CA TRP A 735 3.66 1.57 10.54
C TRP A 735 3.73 1.75 12.07
N THR A 736 2.97 0.97 12.85
CA THR A 736 3.05 0.98 14.32
C THR A 736 4.40 0.51 14.83
N VAL A 737 5.13 -0.32 14.08
CA VAL A 737 6.51 -0.70 14.39
C VAL A 737 7.44 0.53 14.33
N LEU A 738 7.25 1.43 13.35
CA LEU A 738 8.00 2.68 13.27
C LEU A 738 7.73 3.56 14.49
N LEU A 739 6.46 3.70 14.88
CA LEU A 739 6.06 4.47 16.06
C LEU A 739 6.67 3.88 17.34
N ALA A 740 6.62 2.56 17.50
CA ALA A 740 7.16 1.88 18.67
C ALA A 740 8.69 1.98 18.77
N LEU A 741 9.42 1.85 17.65
CA LEU A 741 10.88 1.94 17.63
C LEU A 741 11.41 3.37 17.80
N SER A 742 10.71 4.35 17.24
CA SER A 742 11.06 5.77 17.39
C SER A 742 10.60 6.35 18.72
N GLY A 743 9.62 5.71 19.37
CA GLY A 743 8.89 6.28 20.49
C GLY A 743 8.24 7.60 20.12
N GLN A 744 7.87 7.79 18.84
CA GLN A 744 7.26 9.02 18.37
C GLN A 744 5.83 9.13 18.92
N HIS A 745 5.53 10.26 19.54
CA HIS A 745 4.15 10.62 19.87
C HIS A 745 3.92 12.10 19.57
N GLY A 746 2.92 12.39 18.72
CA GLY A 746 2.60 13.74 18.28
C GLY A 746 1.11 14.04 18.46
N ASP A 747 0.82 15.22 18.99
CA ASP A 747 -0.53 15.75 19.16
C ASP A 747 -0.53 17.19 18.63
N VAL A 748 -1.10 17.39 17.44
CA VAL A 748 -1.19 18.69 16.77
C VAL A 748 -2.13 19.64 17.52
N HIS A 749 -3.15 19.13 18.20
CA HIS A 749 -4.06 19.93 19.00
C HIS A 749 -3.35 20.56 20.20
N GLN A 750 -2.55 19.77 20.93
CA GLN A 750 -1.73 20.25 22.05
C GLN A 750 -0.48 20.99 21.58
N GLY A 751 -0.16 20.92 20.28
CA GLY A 751 1.08 21.48 19.72
C GLY A 751 2.32 20.79 20.28
N THR A 752 2.30 19.45 20.38
CA THR A 752 3.42 18.67 20.94
C THR A 752 3.89 17.58 19.99
N LEU A 753 5.19 17.28 20.06
CA LEU A 753 5.83 16.14 19.40
C LEU A 753 6.94 15.61 20.30
N SER A 754 7.02 14.31 20.51
CA SER A 754 8.02 13.70 21.36
C SER A 754 8.64 12.45 20.76
N PHE A 755 9.87 12.15 21.18
CA PHE A 755 10.63 10.97 20.75
C PHE A 755 11.31 10.30 21.93
N ASN A 756 11.18 8.98 22.01
CA ASN A 756 11.86 8.13 22.98
C ASN A 756 12.32 6.82 22.29
N PRO A 757 13.34 6.89 21.44
CA PRO A 757 13.68 5.78 20.56
C PRO A 757 14.33 4.60 21.29
N VAL A 758 14.06 3.40 20.78
CA VAL A 758 14.70 2.14 21.22
C VAL A 758 16.10 2.06 20.61
N ILE A 759 17.09 2.58 21.32
CA ILE A 759 18.48 2.68 20.84
C ILE A 759 19.08 1.34 20.44
N ASP A 760 18.71 0.26 21.12
CA ASP A 760 19.21 -1.09 20.83
C ASP A 760 18.77 -1.63 19.46
N ALA A 761 17.78 -1.00 18.81
CA ALA A 761 17.39 -1.32 17.45
C ALA A 761 18.28 -0.64 16.40
N SER A 762 19.08 0.36 16.80
CA SER A 762 19.94 1.11 15.90
C SER A 762 21.13 0.27 15.43
N SER A 763 21.45 0.36 14.15
CA SER A 763 22.69 -0.18 13.56
C SER A 763 23.95 0.57 14.02
N ASP A 764 23.79 1.75 14.63
CA ASP A 764 24.87 2.54 15.24
C ASP A 764 24.58 2.81 16.73
N PRO A 765 25.45 2.37 17.66
CA PRO A 765 25.22 2.56 19.11
C PRO A 765 25.31 4.03 19.59
N ASN A 766 25.82 4.94 18.76
CA ASN A 766 26.00 6.36 19.09
C ASN A 766 25.11 7.28 18.23
N LEU A 767 24.24 6.72 17.40
CA LEU A 767 23.37 7.48 16.51
C LEU A 767 22.03 6.77 16.38
N PHE A 768 20.93 7.50 16.53
CA PHE A 768 19.61 7.06 16.10
C PHE A 768 19.07 8.06 15.08
N THR A 769 18.55 7.58 13.95
CA THR A 769 17.85 8.41 12.96
C THR A 769 16.69 7.65 12.35
N CYS A 770 15.54 8.30 12.15
CA CYS A 770 14.38 7.72 11.48
C CYS A 770 13.47 8.79 10.85
N PHE A 771 12.57 8.36 9.95
CA PHE A 771 11.45 9.17 9.46
C PHE A 771 10.45 9.47 10.59
N TRP A 772 9.80 10.63 10.52
CA TRP A 772 8.63 10.98 11.34
C TRP A 772 7.59 11.77 10.54
N SER A 773 6.33 11.68 10.96
CA SER A 773 5.26 12.58 10.50
C SER A 773 4.20 12.76 11.59
N ASN A 774 3.59 13.94 11.67
CA ASN A 774 2.57 14.25 12.68
C ASN A 774 1.28 14.85 12.08
N GLY A 775 1.04 14.61 10.79
CA GLY A 775 -0.13 15.11 10.06
C GLY A 775 -0.09 16.59 9.63
N ARG A 776 0.73 17.43 10.27
CA ARG A 776 1.02 18.81 9.84
C ARG A 776 2.36 18.94 9.11
N ALA A 777 3.34 18.14 9.52
CA ALA A 777 4.68 18.13 8.97
C ALA A 777 5.26 16.70 8.97
N TRP A 778 6.35 16.53 8.23
CA TRP A 778 7.15 15.32 8.21
C TRP A 778 8.62 15.63 7.96
N GLY A 779 9.48 14.71 8.35
CA GLY A 779 10.90 14.84 8.11
C GLY A 779 11.72 13.75 8.78
N ARG A 780 12.90 14.13 9.29
CA ARG A 780 13.85 13.21 9.93
C ARG A 780 14.12 13.61 11.36
N TYR A 781 14.10 12.64 12.25
CA TYR A 781 14.51 12.78 13.63
C TYR A 781 15.88 12.15 13.77
N ARG A 782 16.77 12.81 14.52
CA ARG A 782 18.11 12.31 14.80
C ARG A 782 18.45 12.56 16.26
N GLN A 783 19.15 11.62 16.89
CA GLN A 783 19.90 11.90 18.11
C GLN A 783 21.28 11.26 18.05
N SER A 784 22.28 12.01 18.49
CA SER A 784 23.68 11.55 18.52
C SER A 784 24.25 11.59 19.93
N ARG A 785 25.15 10.64 20.23
CA ARG A 785 25.80 10.50 21.53
C ARG A 785 27.21 11.07 21.48
N ASP A 786 27.51 12.00 22.38
CA ASP A 786 28.86 12.56 22.51
C ASP A 786 29.83 11.61 23.27
N SER A 787 31.11 11.97 23.31
CA SER A 787 32.14 11.22 24.05
C SER A 787 31.91 11.18 25.58
N ALA A 788 31.10 12.08 26.13
CA ALA A 788 30.71 12.10 27.53
C ALA A 788 29.46 11.23 27.80
N GLY A 789 28.86 10.67 26.75
CA GLY A 789 27.71 9.78 26.82
C GLY A 789 26.35 10.49 26.76
N ASN A 790 26.31 11.81 26.54
CA ASN A 790 25.06 12.58 26.48
C ASN A 790 24.44 12.52 25.08
N TRP A 791 23.12 12.41 25.03
CA TRP A 791 22.36 12.44 23.78
C TRP A 791 21.93 13.87 23.42
N THR A 792 22.09 14.22 22.15
CA THR A 792 21.63 15.50 21.58
C THR A 792 20.61 15.22 20.48
N PRO A 793 19.35 15.67 20.63
CA PRO A 793 18.32 15.52 19.61
C PRO A 793 18.42 16.64 18.55
N GLU A 794 18.06 16.29 17.33
CA GLU A 794 17.92 17.15 16.16
C GLU A 794 16.66 16.72 15.41
N ILE A 795 15.90 17.70 14.93
CA ILE A 795 14.72 17.46 14.09
C ILE A 795 14.83 18.31 12.83
N GLU A 796 14.59 17.68 11.69
CA GLU A 796 14.59 18.31 10.38
C GLU A 796 13.19 18.19 9.79
N VAL A 797 12.63 19.31 9.35
CA VAL A 797 11.36 19.36 8.63
C VAL A 797 11.65 19.36 7.13
N LEU A 798 11.12 18.36 6.43
CA LEU A 798 11.28 18.18 4.99
C LEU A 798 10.02 18.54 4.19
N GLY A 799 8.86 18.49 4.85
CA GLY A 799 7.58 18.98 4.32
C GLY A 799 6.64 19.43 5.44
N GLY A 800 5.81 20.42 5.16
CA GLY A 800 4.95 21.07 6.15
C GLY A 800 5.70 22.07 7.04
N SER A 801 5.20 22.29 8.27
CA SER A 801 5.81 23.22 9.23
C SER A 801 5.55 22.77 10.68
N LEU A 802 6.58 22.86 11.54
CA LEU A 802 6.47 22.65 12.98
C LEU A 802 6.36 23.95 13.79
N GLU A 803 6.11 25.09 13.13
CA GLU A 803 6.05 26.38 13.81
C GLU A 803 5.06 26.35 15.00
N GLY A 804 5.58 26.65 16.18
CA GLY A 804 4.83 26.69 17.44
C GLY A 804 4.64 25.33 18.13
N VAL A 805 5.20 24.24 17.58
CA VAL A 805 5.13 22.90 18.18
C VAL A 805 6.24 22.76 19.23
N THR A 806 5.90 22.30 20.43
CA THR A 806 6.85 21.93 21.47
C THR A 806 7.38 20.52 21.21
N VAL A 807 8.66 20.41 20.87
CA VAL A 807 9.34 19.13 20.66
C VAL A 807 10.02 18.70 21.96
N SER A 808 9.89 17.43 22.34
CA SER A 808 10.52 16.85 23.54
C SER A 808 11.29 15.57 23.23
N ALA A 809 12.59 15.56 23.53
CA ALA A 809 13.46 14.42 23.28
C ALA A 809 14.72 14.49 24.17
N CYS A 810 15.29 13.33 24.53
CA CYS A 810 16.51 13.26 25.33
C CYS A 810 16.45 14.09 26.65
N GLY A 811 15.27 14.19 27.27
CA GLY A 811 15.05 15.00 28.48
C GLY A 811 15.09 16.53 28.26
N LYS A 812 15.09 16.99 27.01
CA LYS A 812 15.02 18.40 26.61
C LYS A 812 13.68 18.70 25.96
N SER A 813 13.21 19.94 26.09
CA SER A 813 12.03 20.44 25.37
C SER A 813 12.31 21.81 24.78
N TRP A 814 11.85 22.06 23.55
CA TRP A 814 11.98 23.36 22.87
C TRP A 814 10.76 23.63 21.99
N VAL A 815 10.43 24.91 21.78
CA VAL A 815 9.44 25.31 20.77
C VAL A 815 10.15 25.37 19.42
N ALA A 816 9.64 24.65 18.44
CA ALA A 816 10.19 24.61 17.10
C ALA A 816 9.79 25.83 16.28
N ASP A 817 10.73 26.37 15.51
CA ASP A 817 10.46 27.22 14.35
C ASP A 817 9.88 26.39 13.18
N ALA A 818 9.67 27.02 12.03
CA ALA A 818 9.10 26.35 10.87
C ALA A 818 9.92 25.13 10.38
N VAL A 819 11.25 25.13 10.59
CA VAL A 819 12.18 24.09 10.11
C VAL A 819 12.59 23.10 11.20
N GLY A 820 12.10 23.27 12.44
CA GLY A 820 12.34 22.37 13.55
C GLY A 820 13.41 22.82 14.57
N SER A 821 14.10 23.95 14.30
CA SER A 821 15.12 24.49 15.20
C SER A 821 14.47 25.17 16.41
N PRO A 822 15.18 25.32 17.55
CA PRO A 822 14.70 26.14 18.65
C PRO A 822 14.39 27.57 18.17
N ALA A 823 13.13 27.98 18.33
CA ALA A 823 12.62 29.30 17.96
C ALA A 823 13.19 30.43 18.82
#